data_AF-A0A804LI85-F1
#
_entry.id   AF-A0A804LI85-F1
#
_cell.length_a   1.000
_cell.length_b   1.000
_cell.length_c   1.000
_cell.angle_alpha   90.00
_cell.angle_beta   90.00
_cell.angle_gamma   90.00
#
_symmetry.space_group_name_H-M   'P 1'
#
loop_
_entity.id
_entity.type
_entity.pdbx_description
1 polymer ?
#
loop_
_entity_poly.entity_id
_entity_poly.type
_entity_poly.pdbx_seq_one_letter_code
_entity_poly.pdbx_strand_id
1 'polypeptide(L)'
;MRGGAHEGRRQWRQVDACARNISARLDFDANGYGDLMDMIFLQLSSMARDMCTQVRMEAFAALGKMQRVSEGVLLQSLEKKVMKTDRMGVSIINGQKLPPKLKIPCAAGIFSHGVEDEFYEVRRTACKSLGALAKFSTQYTEKALDLLMDMMNDDTEAVRLQALEALFSMATYGCLSVQEKHMHMFLGLLVDANVLIRDAARKIFGLVNMPKLQIFKSAVDGLVTSLEKYPEEEDIYGIMFSIGKNHGSFSANIAKHLAKEITMASDGELILDKPRVKALLIVSISAPFSDDKHKQLGIPSIIFSYAIPLLEKISCALGEVDQDSLLSYLYHKGGMPFWENRSVSAEFGESESCNVETVKIGAHIENTAKEAKCLDEVLVMKSILEIVEGVWTMRMSCNVCEVRTIFRTCKEELRLLAENSSGSIGALLSFLSEYLDAILFIVEIWQLIQLDKPYTCGLTSLDILLERLDMSVRRMKYCYIGLNRVLEVQVLELSLIAHLCRLSKIAVCSKVVLGKVLWVINRLEDLCADGSCELSDFSGEIKKACDTNRIGDNLIGNINNLFQLFHLKPTTDFGMLKVISAMLRVCDNDSENPLQYICGLPVGVSFKISLWNISGHHRLWLRMTIGESVQHTFLEFSRFEGNDEVMSGSMVVPLYATPKTCSFVLRVCLVMECPSAGISTHQGGHGGPSDCVVQLSDELNVYFVSASQW
;
A
#
# COMPACT_ATOMS: atom_id res chain seq x y z
N MET A 1 27.77 -42.99 40.55
CA MET A 1 26.88 -42.55 39.44
C MET A 1 25.56 -43.33 39.30
N ARG A 2 25.36 -44.54 39.86
CA ARG A 2 24.06 -45.26 39.77
C ARG A 2 22.95 -44.81 40.74
N GLY A 3 23.29 -44.09 41.82
CA GLY A 3 22.32 -43.58 42.81
C GLY A 3 21.47 -42.41 42.32
N GLY A 4 22.08 -41.43 41.65
CA GLY A 4 21.39 -40.20 41.18
C GLY A 4 20.28 -40.45 40.16
N ALA A 5 20.45 -41.44 39.27
CA ALA A 5 19.42 -41.80 38.28
C ALA A 5 18.20 -42.52 38.90
N HIS A 6 18.33 -43.08 40.11
CA HIS A 6 17.23 -43.73 40.82
C HIS A 6 16.45 -42.71 41.67
N GLU A 7 17.16 -41.73 42.24
CA GLU A 7 16.59 -40.63 43.00
C GLU A 7 15.86 -39.63 42.10
N GLY A 8 16.45 -39.26 40.96
CA GLY A 8 15.79 -38.41 39.95
C GLY A 8 14.51 -39.04 39.38
N ARG A 9 14.49 -40.37 39.16
CA ARG A 9 13.26 -41.09 38.76
C ARG A 9 12.19 -41.11 39.85
N ARG A 10 12.59 -41.13 41.13
CA ARG A 10 11.66 -41.07 42.27
C ARG A 10 11.05 -39.68 42.41
N GLN A 11 11.87 -38.64 42.30
CA GLN A 11 11.41 -37.25 42.33
C GLN A 11 10.54 -36.93 41.11
N TRP A 12 10.89 -37.40 39.92
CA TRP A 12 10.05 -37.26 38.72
C TRP A 12 8.64 -37.85 38.93
N ARG A 13 8.54 -39.08 39.45
CA ARG A 13 7.24 -39.69 39.82
C ARG A 13 6.46 -38.88 40.86
N GLN A 14 7.17 -38.14 41.71
CA GLN A 14 6.57 -37.27 42.72
C GLN A 14 6.07 -35.95 42.12
N VAL A 15 6.76 -35.37 41.13
CA VAL A 15 6.22 -34.24 40.34
C VAL A 15 4.94 -34.67 39.63
N ASP A 16 4.94 -35.83 38.98
CA ASP A 16 3.76 -36.38 38.31
C ASP A 16 2.59 -36.66 39.27
N ALA A 17 2.89 -37.04 40.52
CA ALA A 17 1.88 -37.22 41.55
C ALA A 17 1.28 -35.87 41.99
N CYS A 18 2.12 -34.85 42.19
CA CYS A 18 1.66 -33.48 42.46
C CYS A 18 0.83 -32.93 41.29
N ALA A 19 1.27 -33.12 40.04
CA ALA A 19 0.56 -32.68 38.85
C ALA A 19 -0.83 -33.34 38.71
N ARG A 20 -0.94 -34.63 38.99
CA ARG A 20 -2.23 -35.36 38.99
C ARG A 20 -3.18 -34.87 40.08
N ASN A 21 -2.66 -34.54 41.27
CA ASN A 21 -3.46 -33.96 42.35
C ASN A 21 -3.99 -32.56 42.02
N ILE A 22 -3.28 -31.78 41.20
CA ILE A 22 -3.75 -30.47 40.70
C ILE A 22 -4.93 -30.63 39.73
N SER A 23 -4.96 -31.70 38.93
CA SER A 23 -6.04 -31.96 37.95
C SER A 23 -7.29 -32.61 38.54
N ALA A 24 -7.18 -33.34 39.65
CA ALA A 24 -8.33 -33.93 40.33
C ALA A 24 -9.04 -32.87 41.18
N ARG A 25 -10.25 -32.44 40.78
CA ARG A 25 -11.17 -31.67 41.65
C ARG A 25 -11.59 -32.55 42.82
N LEU A 26 -10.81 -32.56 43.90
CA LEU A 26 -11.16 -33.28 45.11
C LEU A 26 -12.09 -32.40 45.97
N ASP A 27 -13.25 -32.96 46.31
CA ASP A 27 -14.23 -32.37 47.23
C ASP A 27 -13.64 -32.24 48.63
N PHE A 28 -13.06 -31.07 48.93
CA PHE A 28 -12.61 -30.71 50.27
C PHE A 28 -13.38 -29.47 50.75
N ASP A 29 -13.68 -29.42 52.05
CA ASP A 29 -14.26 -28.25 52.70
C ASP A 29 -13.41 -27.00 52.44
N ALA A 30 -14.08 -25.88 52.16
CA ALA A 30 -13.49 -24.65 51.60
C ALA A 30 -12.29 -24.08 52.38
N ASN A 31 -12.14 -24.39 53.67
CA ASN A 31 -11.02 -23.93 54.51
C ASN A 31 -9.75 -24.79 54.42
N GLY A 32 -9.81 -26.07 54.02
CA GLY A 32 -8.64 -26.96 53.96
C GLY A 32 -7.93 -27.01 52.61
N TYR A 33 -8.64 -26.59 51.55
CA TYR A 33 -8.13 -26.67 50.18
C TYR A 33 -7.00 -25.65 49.89
N GLY A 34 -7.05 -24.46 50.48
CA GLY A 34 -6.01 -23.43 50.34
C GLY A 34 -4.67 -23.86 50.96
N ASP A 35 -4.71 -24.36 52.19
CA ASP A 35 -3.52 -24.89 52.89
C ASP A 35 -2.86 -26.04 52.11
N LEU A 36 -3.67 -26.91 51.48
CA LEU A 36 -3.16 -27.99 50.64
C LEU A 36 -2.46 -27.46 49.38
N MET A 37 -3.02 -26.45 48.71
CA MET A 37 -2.40 -25.84 47.52
C MET A 37 -1.09 -25.15 47.88
N ASP A 38 -1.01 -24.45 49.01
CA ASP A 38 0.23 -23.89 49.52
C ASP A 38 1.28 -24.98 49.79
N MET A 39 0.89 -26.10 50.40
CA MET A 39 1.80 -27.21 50.63
C MET A 39 2.33 -27.82 49.33
N ILE A 40 1.47 -28.01 48.32
CA ILE A 40 1.90 -28.51 47.01
C ILE A 40 2.85 -27.50 46.35
N PHE A 41 2.57 -26.20 46.46
CA PHE A 41 3.43 -25.15 45.93
C PHE A 41 4.81 -25.16 46.58
N LEU A 42 4.88 -25.29 47.92
CA LEU A 42 6.14 -25.38 48.66
C LEU A 42 6.93 -26.63 48.31
N GLN A 43 6.25 -27.76 48.13
CA GLN A 43 6.89 -29.01 47.71
C GLN A 43 7.49 -28.86 46.31
N LEU A 44 6.73 -28.36 45.33
CA LEU A 44 7.22 -28.11 43.98
C LEU A 44 8.37 -27.09 43.98
N SER A 45 8.31 -26.06 44.83
CA SER A 45 9.40 -25.08 44.98
C SER A 45 10.70 -25.71 45.46
N SER A 46 10.62 -26.74 46.33
CA SER A 46 11.81 -27.50 46.74
C SER A 46 12.40 -28.33 45.59
N MET A 47 11.55 -28.87 44.72
CA MET A 47 11.95 -29.69 43.57
C MET A 47 12.48 -28.85 42.41
N ALA A 48 12.07 -27.60 42.32
CA ALA A 48 12.61 -26.64 41.37
C ALA A 48 14.09 -26.30 41.61
N ARG A 49 14.69 -26.76 42.72
CA ARG A 49 16.14 -26.69 43.01
C ARG A 49 16.87 -28.02 42.83
N ASP A 50 16.23 -29.01 42.23
CA ASP A 50 16.82 -30.33 42.08
C ASP A 50 18.05 -30.32 41.18
N MET A 51 18.98 -31.26 41.39
CA MET A 51 20.17 -31.39 40.55
C MET A 51 19.82 -31.83 39.11
N CYS A 52 18.68 -32.48 38.90
CA CYS A 52 18.22 -32.90 37.58
C CYS A 52 17.47 -31.79 36.87
N THR A 53 17.99 -31.35 35.72
CA THR A 53 17.38 -30.33 34.85
C THR A 53 15.92 -30.66 34.49
N GLN A 54 15.61 -31.92 34.18
CA GLN A 54 14.22 -32.33 33.87
C GLN A 54 13.29 -32.15 35.07
N VAL A 55 13.74 -32.48 36.29
CA VAL A 55 12.95 -32.30 37.51
C VAL A 55 12.70 -30.82 37.76
N ARG A 56 13.71 -29.95 37.55
CA ARG A 56 13.55 -28.50 37.65
C ARG A 56 12.52 -27.96 36.66
N MET A 57 12.62 -28.35 35.38
CA MET A 57 11.67 -27.93 34.34
C MET A 57 10.23 -28.34 34.68
N GLU A 58 10.02 -29.61 35.02
CA GLU A 58 8.67 -30.11 35.35
C GLU A 58 8.12 -29.45 36.63
N ALA A 59 8.98 -29.18 37.62
CA ALA A 59 8.59 -28.47 38.83
C ALA A 59 8.14 -27.04 38.51
N PHE A 60 8.89 -26.27 37.71
CA PHE A 60 8.45 -24.95 37.27
C PHE A 60 7.18 -25.02 36.43
N ALA A 61 7.07 -25.95 35.48
CA ALA A 61 5.87 -26.13 34.69
C ALA A 61 4.63 -26.45 35.54
N ALA A 62 4.79 -27.26 36.60
CA ALA A 62 3.74 -27.55 37.55
C ALA A 62 3.37 -26.33 38.42
N LEU A 63 4.36 -25.56 38.88
CA LEU A 63 4.13 -24.31 39.64
C LEU A 63 3.26 -23.33 38.84
N GLY A 64 3.52 -23.16 37.54
CA GLY A 64 2.73 -22.27 36.68
C GLY A 64 1.28 -22.71 36.45
N LYS A 65 0.93 -23.97 36.73
CA LYS A 65 -0.43 -24.51 36.61
C LYS A 65 -1.22 -24.42 37.92
N MET A 66 -0.57 -24.06 39.02
CA MET A 66 -1.20 -23.95 40.33
C MET A 66 -2.28 -22.86 40.33
N GLN A 67 -3.35 -23.10 41.08
CA GLN A 67 -4.44 -22.14 41.29
C GLN A 67 -4.69 -21.98 42.78
N ARG A 68 -5.16 -20.80 43.21
CA ARG A 68 -5.59 -20.54 44.61
C ARG A 68 -4.47 -20.72 45.67
N VAL A 69 -3.23 -20.44 45.30
CA VAL A 69 -2.09 -20.34 46.23
C VAL A 69 -2.21 -19.02 47.00
N SER A 70 -1.88 -19.02 48.29
CA SER A 70 -1.92 -17.81 49.11
C SER A 70 -0.93 -16.76 48.62
N GLU A 71 -1.33 -15.49 48.72
CA GLU A 71 -0.51 -14.37 48.28
C GLU A 71 0.85 -14.32 49.01
N GLY A 72 0.89 -14.70 50.30
CA GLY A 72 2.14 -14.77 51.05
C GLY A 72 3.16 -15.77 50.48
N VAL A 73 2.70 -16.96 50.07
CA VAL A 73 3.56 -17.97 49.44
C VAL A 73 4.00 -17.54 48.04
N LEU A 74 3.11 -16.93 47.26
CA LEU A 74 3.45 -16.36 45.95
C LEU A 74 4.50 -15.24 46.08
N LEU A 75 4.32 -14.29 46.98
CA LEU A 75 5.29 -13.21 47.21
C LEU A 75 6.63 -13.74 47.72
N GLN A 76 6.61 -14.73 48.61
CA GLN A 76 7.82 -15.39 49.07
C GLN A 76 8.59 -16.03 47.89
N SER A 77 7.89 -16.55 46.88
CA SER A 77 8.51 -17.20 45.72
C SER A 77 9.41 -16.28 44.89
N LEU A 78 9.18 -14.96 44.97
CA LEU A 78 9.97 -13.92 44.29
C LEU A 78 11.08 -13.36 45.20
N GLU A 79 10.89 -13.44 46.51
CA GLU A 79 11.75 -12.78 47.49
C GLU A 79 12.86 -13.68 48.00
N LYS A 80 14.11 -13.31 47.71
CA LYS A 80 15.32 -14.02 48.19
C LYS A 80 15.39 -14.03 49.73
N LYS A 81 14.83 -13.02 50.40
CA LYS A 81 14.75 -12.95 51.87
C LYS A 81 13.48 -13.63 52.37
N VAL A 82 13.63 -14.47 53.41
CA VAL A 82 12.48 -15.08 54.09
C VAL A 82 11.66 -14.00 54.79
N MET A 83 10.40 -13.85 54.40
CA MET A 83 9.45 -12.93 55.01
C MET A 83 9.10 -13.40 56.42
N LYS A 84 8.99 -12.44 57.36
CA LYS A 84 8.55 -12.74 58.72
C LYS A 84 7.09 -13.19 58.66
N THR A 85 6.84 -14.47 58.84
CA THR A 85 5.49 -15.04 58.91
C THR A 85 5.07 -15.17 60.37
N ASP A 86 3.89 -14.65 60.71
CA ASP A 86 3.18 -15.12 61.89
C ASP A 86 2.89 -16.60 61.70
N ARG A 87 3.11 -17.38 62.76
CA ARG A 87 3.13 -18.85 62.72
C ARG A 87 1.88 -19.40 62.04
N MET A 88 2.03 -19.95 60.83
CA MET A 88 0.99 -20.80 60.25
C MET A 88 0.89 -22.03 61.16
N GLY A 89 -0.23 -22.13 61.88
CA GLY A 89 -0.53 -23.25 62.75
C GLY A 89 -0.52 -24.54 61.94
N VAL A 90 -0.10 -25.63 62.58
CA VAL A 90 -0.08 -26.96 61.96
C VAL A 90 -1.52 -27.39 61.69
N SER A 91 -2.02 -27.18 60.48
CA SER A 91 -3.30 -27.74 60.02
C SER A 91 -3.11 -29.23 59.72
N ILE A 92 -3.73 -30.08 60.53
CA ILE A 92 -3.81 -31.53 60.31
C ILE A 92 -4.95 -31.78 59.33
N ILE A 93 -4.65 -32.34 58.16
CA ILE A 93 -5.67 -32.84 57.22
C ILE A 93 -5.51 -34.36 57.12
N ASN A 94 -6.59 -35.11 57.43
CA ASN A 94 -6.74 -36.56 57.25
C ASN A 94 -5.66 -37.48 57.86
N GLY A 95 -5.26 -37.25 59.12
CA GLY A 95 -4.56 -38.26 59.94
C GLY A 95 -3.16 -38.69 59.48
N GLN A 96 -2.63 -38.13 58.38
CA GLN A 96 -1.24 -38.34 57.97
C GLN A 96 -0.37 -37.21 58.52
N LYS A 97 0.59 -37.56 59.38
CA LYS A 97 1.67 -36.66 59.80
C LYS A 97 2.53 -36.32 58.58
N LEU A 98 2.49 -35.06 58.17
CA LEU A 98 3.34 -34.49 57.13
C LEU A 98 4.83 -34.72 57.46
N PRO A 99 5.73 -34.94 56.48
CA PRO A 99 7.17 -34.88 56.73
C PRO A 99 7.53 -33.52 57.38
N PRO A 100 8.22 -33.50 58.53
CA PRO A 100 8.39 -32.32 59.38
C PRO A 100 9.34 -31.23 58.84
N LYS A 101 9.55 -31.12 57.52
CA LYS A 101 10.64 -30.33 56.92
C LYS A 101 10.24 -29.26 55.90
N LEU A 102 8.99 -29.19 55.44
CA LEU A 102 8.59 -28.17 54.46
C LEU A 102 8.09 -26.92 55.19
N LYS A 103 8.79 -25.82 55.00
CA LYS A 103 8.45 -24.51 55.56
C LYS A 103 8.41 -23.50 54.41
N ILE A 104 7.69 -22.39 54.60
CA ILE A 104 7.63 -21.24 53.68
C ILE A 104 9.00 -20.79 53.08
N PRO A 105 10.15 -20.87 53.79
CA PRO A 105 11.48 -20.65 53.23
C PRO A 105 11.82 -21.48 51.99
N CYS A 106 11.16 -22.61 51.73
CA CYS A 106 11.38 -23.43 50.53
C CYS A 106 10.97 -22.72 49.23
N ALA A 107 10.02 -21.78 49.29
CA ALA A 107 9.66 -20.95 48.15
C ALA A 107 10.64 -19.77 47.95
N ALA A 108 11.38 -19.35 48.99
CA ALA A 108 12.12 -18.08 48.98
C ALA A 108 13.04 -17.90 47.77
N GLY A 109 12.69 -16.95 46.88
CA GLY A 109 13.47 -16.61 45.69
C GLY A 109 13.58 -17.74 44.66
N ILE A 110 12.63 -18.67 44.63
CA ILE A 110 12.67 -19.80 43.69
C ILE A 110 12.60 -19.34 42.24
N PHE A 111 11.83 -18.30 41.93
CA PHE A 111 11.77 -17.79 40.56
C PHE A 111 13.05 -17.05 40.18
N SER A 112 13.67 -16.30 41.10
CA SER A 112 15.01 -15.75 40.84
C SER A 112 16.02 -16.85 40.53
N HIS A 113 15.97 -17.97 41.27
CA HIS A 113 16.81 -19.13 40.98
C HIS A 113 16.53 -19.75 39.61
N GLY A 114 15.25 -19.88 39.23
CA GLY A 114 14.86 -20.45 37.94
C GLY A 114 15.24 -19.58 36.74
N VAL A 115 15.11 -18.26 36.85
CA VAL A 115 15.50 -17.33 35.77
C VAL A 115 17.01 -17.12 35.69
N GLU A 116 17.77 -17.41 36.76
CA GLU A 116 19.25 -17.40 36.78
C GLU A 116 19.85 -18.80 36.50
N ASP A 117 19.05 -19.78 36.04
CA ASP A 117 19.51 -21.16 35.83
C ASP A 117 20.51 -21.30 34.66
N GLU A 118 21.45 -22.23 34.81
CA GLU A 118 22.49 -22.51 33.81
C GLU A 118 21.90 -23.04 32.49
N PHE A 119 20.75 -23.74 32.53
CA PHE A 119 20.08 -24.27 31.35
C PHE A 119 18.95 -23.36 30.88
N TYR A 120 18.98 -22.95 29.61
CA TYR A 120 18.00 -22.04 29.04
C TYR A 120 16.58 -22.62 29.04
N GLU A 121 16.42 -23.95 29.00
CA GLU A 121 15.10 -24.61 29.06
C GLU A 121 14.44 -24.44 30.43
N VAL A 122 15.24 -24.42 31.50
CA VAL A 122 14.76 -24.11 32.86
C VAL A 122 14.40 -22.64 32.95
N ARG A 123 15.26 -21.73 32.48
CA ARG A 123 14.98 -20.28 32.44
C ARG A 123 13.69 -19.96 31.71
N ARG A 124 13.52 -20.54 30.51
CA ARG A 124 12.31 -20.43 29.70
C ARG A 124 11.07 -20.89 30.46
N THR A 125 11.13 -22.07 31.07
CA THR A 125 9.99 -22.65 31.81
C THR A 125 9.65 -21.83 33.05
N ALA A 126 10.67 -21.32 33.76
CA ALA A 126 10.49 -20.42 34.89
C ALA A 126 9.80 -19.11 34.47
N CYS A 127 10.23 -18.48 33.36
CA CYS A 127 9.60 -17.27 32.81
C CYS A 127 8.12 -17.49 32.48
N LYS A 128 7.80 -18.61 31.84
CA LYS A 128 6.42 -18.99 31.50
C LYS A 128 5.54 -19.09 32.76
N SER A 129 6.04 -19.78 33.78
CA SER A 129 5.31 -19.95 35.04
C SER A 129 5.18 -18.65 35.82
N LEU A 130 6.20 -17.80 35.79
CA LEU A 130 6.21 -16.48 36.40
C LEU A 130 5.06 -15.61 35.85
N GLY A 131 4.89 -15.56 34.53
CA GLY A 131 3.77 -14.86 33.89
C GLY A 131 2.39 -15.48 34.16
N ALA A 132 2.30 -16.81 34.20
CA ALA A 132 1.03 -17.51 34.44
C ALA A 132 0.44 -17.25 35.83
N LEU A 133 1.30 -17.03 36.84
CA LEU A 133 0.91 -16.75 38.22
C LEU A 133 0.53 -15.27 38.46
N ALA A 134 0.90 -14.36 37.56
CA ALA A 134 0.68 -12.92 37.73
C ALA A 134 -0.79 -12.54 37.94
N LYS A 135 -1.72 -13.26 37.31
CA LYS A 135 -3.18 -13.02 37.44
C LYS A 135 -3.75 -13.19 38.84
N PHE A 136 -3.00 -13.79 39.78
CA PHE A 136 -3.48 -14.09 41.13
C PHE A 136 -3.16 -13.00 42.17
N SER A 137 -2.19 -12.12 41.92
CA SER A 137 -1.84 -11.02 42.83
C SER A 137 -1.22 -9.84 42.09
N THR A 138 -1.68 -8.64 42.41
CA THR A 138 -1.14 -7.38 41.87
C THR A 138 0.26 -7.08 42.42
N GLN A 139 0.50 -7.33 43.71
CA GLN A 139 1.84 -7.17 44.31
C GLN A 139 2.84 -8.17 43.74
N TYR A 140 2.40 -9.40 43.45
CA TYR A 140 3.23 -10.38 42.76
C TYR A 140 3.58 -9.90 41.35
N THR A 141 2.58 -9.37 40.62
CA THR A 141 2.76 -8.86 39.26
C THR A 141 3.86 -7.80 39.17
N GLU A 142 3.89 -6.82 40.09
CA GLU A 142 4.91 -5.77 40.08
C GLU A 142 6.33 -6.31 40.23
N LYS A 143 6.53 -7.30 41.12
CA LYS A 143 7.84 -7.93 41.34
C LYS A 143 8.22 -8.91 40.24
N ALA A 144 7.24 -9.65 39.73
CA ALA A 144 7.43 -10.55 38.59
C ALA A 144 7.80 -9.78 37.32
N LEU A 145 7.25 -8.58 37.14
CA LEU A 145 7.57 -7.69 36.04
C LEU A 145 9.07 -7.34 36.02
N ASP A 146 9.65 -6.94 37.16
CA ASP A 146 11.08 -6.61 37.24
C ASP A 146 11.96 -7.80 36.82
N LEU A 147 11.64 -9.03 37.24
CA LEU A 147 12.36 -10.23 36.80
C LEU A 147 12.20 -10.52 35.31
N LEU A 148 10.99 -10.37 34.76
CA LEU A 148 10.75 -10.59 33.32
C LEU A 148 11.46 -9.55 32.45
N MET A 149 11.61 -8.32 32.94
CA MET A 149 12.35 -7.26 32.25
C MET A 149 13.82 -7.63 32.05
N ASP A 150 14.44 -8.21 33.08
CA ASP A 150 15.83 -8.70 32.97
C ASP A 150 15.94 -9.80 31.91
N MET A 151 14.94 -10.70 31.84
CA MET A 151 14.91 -11.82 30.88
C MET A 151 14.66 -11.39 29.43
N MET A 152 14.18 -10.17 29.18
CA MET A 152 14.11 -9.62 27.82
C MET A 152 15.50 -9.39 27.21
N ASN A 153 16.55 -9.34 28.03
CA ASN A 153 17.95 -9.20 27.58
C ASN A 153 18.75 -10.51 27.73
N ASP A 154 18.09 -11.65 27.90
CA ASP A 154 18.75 -12.96 27.97
C ASP A 154 19.55 -13.25 26.70
N ASP A 155 20.67 -13.96 26.84
CA ASP A 155 21.53 -14.33 25.71
C ASP A 155 20.82 -15.26 24.72
N THR A 156 19.84 -16.03 25.20
CA THR A 156 19.11 -17.03 24.43
C THR A 156 17.80 -16.48 23.88
N GLU A 157 17.62 -16.52 22.56
CA GLU A 157 16.42 -16.01 21.87
C GLU A 157 15.12 -16.65 22.38
N ALA A 158 15.11 -17.97 22.61
CA ALA A 158 13.94 -18.69 23.09
C ALA A 158 13.49 -18.23 24.50
N VAL A 159 14.41 -17.74 25.33
CA VAL A 159 14.10 -17.20 26.66
C VAL A 159 13.53 -15.79 26.51
N ARG A 160 14.15 -14.93 25.69
CA ARG A 160 13.64 -13.57 25.40
C ARG A 160 12.21 -13.61 24.86
N LEU A 161 11.93 -14.49 23.89
CA LEU A 161 10.60 -14.64 23.32
C LEU A 161 9.58 -15.12 24.37
N GLN A 162 9.98 -16.06 25.23
CA GLN A 162 9.11 -16.55 26.30
C GLN A 162 8.83 -15.49 27.37
N ALA A 163 9.79 -14.62 27.68
CA ALA A 163 9.59 -13.47 28.56
C ALA A 163 8.56 -12.50 27.96
N LEU A 164 8.62 -12.25 26.64
CA LEU A 164 7.63 -11.45 25.93
C LEU A 164 6.24 -12.09 25.93
N GLU A 165 6.13 -13.40 25.72
CA GLU A 165 4.84 -14.13 25.84
C GLU A 165 4.24 -14.02 27.25
N ALA A 166 5.09 -14.07 28.29
CA ALA A 166 4.66 -13.89 29.67
C ALA A 166 4.14 -12.47 29.92
N LEU A 167 4.86 -11.45 29.45
CA LEU A 167 4.44 -10.04 29.52
C LEU A 167 3.16 -9.79 28.73
N PHE A 168 3.02 -10.39 27.55
CA PHE A 168 1.79 -10.33 26.76
C PHE A 168 0.61 -10.92 27.54
N SER A 169 0.80 -12.08 28.18
CA SER A 169 -0.22 -12.68 29.05
C SER A 169 -0.61 -11.73 30.19
N MET A 170 0.37 -11.09 30.85
CA MET A 170 0.11 -10.09 31.89
C MET A 170 -0.65 -8.87 31.37
N ALA A 171 -0.36 -8.42 30.15
CA ALA A 171 -1.09 -7.34 29.49
C ALA A 171 -2.54 -7.75 29.21
N THR A 172 -2.78 -8.97 28.72
CA THR A 172 -4.14 -9.49 28.49
C THR A 172 -4.95 -9.67 29.77
N TYR A 173 -4.29 -9.92 30.91
CA TYR A 173 -4.94 -9.94 32.23
C TYR A 173 -5.21 -8.55 32.79
N GLY A 174 -4.74 -7.48 32.13
CA GLY A 174 -4.87 -6.10 32.59
C GLY A 174 -3.99 -5.75 33.80
N CYS A 175 -2.98 -6.57 34.12
CA CYS A 175 -2.11 -6.35 35.28
C CYS A 175 -0.74 -5.76 34.92
N LEU A 176 -0.41 -5.64 33.63
CA LEU A 176 0.84 -5.02 33.18
C LEU A 176 0.76 -3.48 33.20
N SER A 177 1.53 -2.85 34.09
CA SER A 177 1.68 -1.40 34.16
C SER A 177 3.15 -1.01 33.93
N VAL A 178 3.41 -0.32 32.82
CA VAL A 178 4.77 0.07 32.45
C VAL A 178 5.14 1.38 33.12
N GLN A 179 6.23 1.34 33.89
CA GLN A 179 6.84 2.50 34.51
C GLN A 179 7.98 3.04 33.65
N GLU A 180 8.38 4.28 33.91
CA GLU A 180 9.45 4.97 33.19
C GLU A 180 10.77 4.19 33.21
N LYS A 181 11.11 3.54 34.34
CA LYS A 181 12.28 2.66 34.46
C LYS A 181 12.29 1.49 33.47
N HIS A 182 11.13 1.03 33.01
CA HIS A 182 11.02 -0.11 32.10
C HIS A 182 11.03 0.28 30.62
N MET A 183 10.76 1.57 30.31
CA MET A 183 10.47 2.00 28.95
C MET A 183 11.63 1.76 27.98
N HIS A 184 12.85 2.06 28.42
CA HIS A 184 14.05 1.92 27.58
C HIS A 184 14.27 0.48 27.09
N MET A 185 13.92 -0.54 27.89
CA MET A 185 14.05 -1.95 27.51
C MET A 185 13.04 -2.32 26.41
N PHE A 186 11.77 -1.92 26.56
CA PHE A 186 10.76 -2.14 25.53
C PHE A 186 11.10 -1.43 24.21
N LEU A 187 11.63 -0.20 24.28
CA LEU A 187 12.04 0.54 23.09
C LEU A 187 13.19 -0.16 22.35
N GLY A 188 14.14 -0.76 23.08
CA GLY A 188 15.21 -1.55 22.49
C GLY A 188 14.71 -2.72 21.65
N LEU A 189 13.62 -3.37 22.08
CA LEU A 189 13.05 -4.51 21.35
C LEU A 189 12.35 -4.14 20.05
N LEU A 190 11.84 -2.90 19.93
CA LEU A 190 11.23 -2.44 18.67
C LEU A 190 12.24 -2.33 17.53
N VAL A 191 13.54 -2.32 17.84
CA VAL A 191 14.64 -2.24 16.87
C VAL A 191 15.53 -3.48 16.86
N ASP A 192 15.09 -4.57 17.50
CA ASP A 192 15.78 -5.87 17.53
C ASP A 192 15.96 -6.44 16.11
N ALA A 193 16.99 -7.26 15.90
CA ALA A 193 17.24 -7.89 14.60
C ALA A 193 16.16 -8.91 14.22
N ASN A 194 15.55 -9.58 15.21
CA ASN A 194 14.57 -10.63 14.99
C ASN A 194 13.14 -10.07 14.85
N VAL A 195 12.49 -10.38 13.72
CA VAL A 195 11.11 -9.95 13.40
C VAL A 195 10.10 -10.41 14.45
N LEU A 196 10.23 -11.63 14.97
CA LEU A 196 9.30 -12.20 15.95
C LEU A 196 9.37 -11.46 17.30
N ILE A 197 10.56 -11.03 17.70
CA ILE A 197 10.76 -10.21 18.91
C ILE A 197 10.12 -8.84 18.72
N ARG A 198 10.32 -8.19 17.56
CA ARG A 198 9.70 -6.90 17.24
C ARG A 198 8.17 -7.00 17.26
N ASP A 199 7.60 -8.01 16.62
CA ASP A 199 6.16 -8.26 16.59
C ASP A 199 5.58 -8.51 17.99
N ALA A 200 6.21 -9.38 18.78
CA ALA A 200 5.80 -9.64 20.16
C ALA A 200 5.83 -8.37 21.03
N ALA A 201 6.89 -7.57 20.94
CA ALA A 201 7.00 -6.30 21.66
C ALA A 201 5.88 -5.33 21.27
N ARG A 202 5.60 -5.19 19.97
CA ARG A 202 4.52 -4.33 19.47
C ARG A 202 3.13 -4.75 19.94
N LYS A 203 2.84 -6.05 19.96
CA LYS A 203 1.58 -6.58 20.50
C LYS A 203 1.40 -6.24 21.98
N ILE A 204 2.48 -6.28 22.76
CA ILE A 204 2.44 -5.85 24.17
C ILE A 204 2.15 -4.35 24.26
N PHE A 205 2.81 -3.52 23.44
CA PHE A 205 2.54 -2.08 23.38
C PHE A 205 1.07 -1.77 23.10
N GLY A 206 0.42 -2.54 22.21
CA GLY A 206 -1.01 -2.43 21.92
C GLY A 206 -1.94 -2.61 23.13
N LEU A 207 -1.51 -3.35 24.15
CA LEU A 207 -2.33 -3.75 25.29
C LEU A 207 -1.94 -3.10 26.62
N VAL A 208 -0.73 -2.56 26.72
CA VAL A 208 -0.17 -2.14 28.01
C VAL A 208 -0.78 -0.85 28.53
N ASN A 209 -0.98 -0.77 29.85
CA ASN A 209 -1.38 0.47 30.49
C ASN A 209 -0.17 1.39 30.69
N MET A 210 -0.26 2.61 30.17
CA MET A 210 0.75 3.66 30.29
C MET A 210 0.20 4.78 31.17
N PRO A 211 0.55 4.85 32.47
CA PRO A 211 -0.11 5.74 33.41
C PRO A 211 0.25 7.24 33.24
N LYS A 212 1.31 7.55 32.50
CA LYS A 212 1.81 8.92 32.31
C LYS A 212 1.91 9.28 30.83
N LEU A 213 1.57 10.54 30.50
CA LEU A 213 1.67 11.08 29.14
C LEU A 213 3.09 10.97 28.55
N GLN A 214 4.13 11.12 29.36
CA GLN A 214 5.52 11.02 28.88
C GLN A 214 5.86 9.59 28.42
N ILE A 215 5.42 8.58 29.17
CA ILE A 215 5.62 7.16 28.80
C ILE A 215 4.86 6.86 27.49
N PHE A 216 3.63 7.36 27.38
CA PHE A 216 2.84 7.25 26.16
C PHE A 216 3.52 7.90 24.94
N LYS A 217 4.05 9.12 25.09
CA LYS A 217 4.80 9.79 24.03
C LYS A 217 6.04 8.99 23.61
N SER A 218 6.84 8.52 24.58
CA SER A 218 8.00 7.68 24.28
C SER A 218 7.63 6.39 23.55
N ALA A 219 6.49 5.76 23.88
CA ALA A 219 6.00 4.59 23.17
C ALA A 219 5.62 4.90 21.71
N VAL A 220 4.88 5.99 21.49
CA VAL A 220 4.52 6.44 20.14
C VAL A 220 5.77 6.79 19.32
N ASP A 221 6.71 7.54 19.88
CA ASP A 221 7.96 7.92 19.20
C ASP A 221 8.83 6.69 18.86
N GLY A 222 8.89 5.71 19.77
CA GLY A 222 9.56 4.43 19.54
C GLY A 222 8.97 3.63 18.39
N LEU A 223 7.64 3.56 18.33
CA LEU A 223 6.93 2.88 17.23
C LEU A 223 7.10 3.63 15.90
N VAL A 224 7.12 4.97 15.91
CA VAL A 224 7.43 5.78 14.72
C VAL A 224 8.85 5.49 14.24
N THR A 225 9.83 5.43 15.15
CA THR A 225 11.22 5.10 14.79
C THR A 225 11.33 3.68 14.23
N SER A 226 10.59 2.72 14.80
CA SER A 226 10.51 1.36 14.25
C SER A 226 9.90 1.34 12.84
N LEU A 227 8.86 2.14 12.59
CA LEU A 227 8.19 2.23 11.29
C LEU A 227 9.10 2.86 10.23
N GLU A 228 9.85 3.89 10.60
CA GLU A 228 10.83 4.54 9.70
C GLU A 228 11.99 3.60 9.35
N LYS A 229 12.39 2.72 10.28
CA LYS A 229 13.45 1.73 10.06
C LYS A 229 12.99 0.50 9.27
N TYR A 230 11.74 0.07 9.46
CA TYR A 230 11.15 -1.13 8.85
C TYR A 230 9.78 -0.81 8.21
N PRO A 231 9.75 -0.14 7.04
CA PRO A 231 8.51 0.35 6.43
C PRO A 231 7.59 -0.75 5.85
N GLU A 232 8.11 -1.95 5.63
CA GLU A 232 7.35 -3.09 5.09
C GLU A 232 6.47 -3.79 6.16
N GLU A 233 6.62 -3.44 7.45
CA GLU A 233 5.91 -4.07 8.55
C GLU A 233 4.61 -3.30 8.89
N GLU A 234 3.58 -3.49 8.06
CA GLU A 234 2.31 -2.71 8.06
C GLU A 234 1.48 -2.79 9.36
N ASP A 235 1.63 -3.86 10.15
CA ASP A 235 0.87 -4.10 11.39
C ASP A 235 1.02 -2.97 12.43
N ILE A 236 2.09 -2.16 12.33
CA ILE A 236 2.39 -1.07 13.26
C ILE A 236 1.24 -0.06 13.36
N TYR A 237 0.54 0.22 12.26
CA TYR A 237 -0.57 1.19 12.27
C TYR A 237 -1.76 0.69 13.10
N GLY A 238 -2.06 -0.62 13.08
CA GLY A 238 -3.08 -1.23 13.92
C GLY A 238 -2.75 -1.14 15.42
N ILE A 239 -1.48 -1.32 15.76
CA ILE A 239 -0.98 -1.17 17.12
C ILE A 239 -1.06 0.29 17.58
N MET A 240 -0.68 1.25 16.74
CA MET A 240 -0.78 2.68 17.04
C MET A 240 -2.24 3.11 17.28
N PHE A 241 -3.17 2.60 16.49
CA PHE A 241 -4.60 2.81 16.71
C PHE A 241 -5.04 2.24 18.07
N SER A 242 -4.67 1.00 18.38
CA SER A 242 -5.01 0.34 19.65
C SER A 242 -4.46 1.09 20.86
N ILE A 243 -3.21 1.53 20.81
CA ILE A 243 -2.57 2.33 21.85
C ILE A 243 -3.33 3.62 22.08
N GLY A 244 -3.68 4.32 21.00
CA GLY A 244 -4.38 5.59 21.11
C GLY A 244 -5.82 5.45 21.60
N LYS A 245 -6.52 4.36 21.23
CA LYS A 245 -7.85 3.99 21.75
C LYS A 245 -7.80 3.74 23.26
N ASN A 246 -6.81 2.99 23.72
CA ASN A 246 -6.65 2.65 25.14
C ASN A 246 -6.26 3.87 26.00
N HIS A 247 -5.71 4.93 25.39
CA HIS A 247 -5.25 6.14 26.08
C HIS A 247 -5.88 7.43 25.51
N GLY A 248 -7.20 7.45 25.33
CA GLY A 248 -7.90 8.52 24.60
C GLY A 248 -7.55 9.95 25.05
N SER A 249 -7.37 10.20 26.35
CA SER A 249 -6.98 11.52 26.85
C SER A 249 -5.57 11.97 26.42
N PHE A 250 -4.63 11.04 26.29
CA PHE A 250 -3.27 11.32 25.81
C PHE A 250 -3.24 11.46 24.29
N SER A 251 -4.00 10.62 23.58
CA SER A 251 -4.23 10.74 22.14
C SER A 251 -4.82 12.09 21.75
N ALA A 252 -5.78 12.60 22.54
CA ALA A 252 -6.33 13.93 22.36
C ALA A 252 -5.31 15.06 22.58
N ASN A 253 -4.33 14.86 23.48
CA ASN A 253 -3.24 15.81 23.68
C ASN A 253 -2.33 15.86 22.43
N ILE A 254 -1.98 14.69 21.87
CA ILE A 254 -1.23 14.61 20.59
C ILE A 254 -2.01 15.30 19.48
N ALA A 255 -3.32 15.05 19.36
CA ALA A 255 -4.16 15.66 18.34
C ALA A 255 -4.14 17.19 18.39
N LYS A 256 -4.19 17.78 19.59
CA LYS A 256 -4.11 19.24 19.77
C LYS A 256 -2.74 19.81 19.38
N HIS A 257 -1.66 19.09 19.65
CA HIS A 257 -0.32 19.50 19.25
C HIS A 257 -0.15 19.39 17.72
N LEU A 258 -0.57 18.28 17.14
CA LEU A 258 -0.50 18.03 15.70
C LEU A 258 -1.35 19.05 14.92
N ALA A 259 -2.54 19.41 15.41
CA ALA A 259 -3.37 20.43 14.78
C ALA A 259 -2.68 21.80 14.72
N LYS A 260 -1.91 22.17 15.76
CA LYS A 260 -1.10 23.40 15.75
C LYS A 260 0.03 23.32 14.75
N GLU A 261 0.72 22.17 14.68
CA GLU A 261 1.77 21.90 13.68
C GLU A 261 1.20 22.04 12.26
N ILE A 262 0.01 21.48 12.00
CA ILE A 262 -0.71 21.61 10.72
C ILE A 262 -1.09 23.06 10.41
N THR A 263 -1.58 23.81 11.39
CA THR A 263 -2.02 25.20 11.17
C THR A 263 -0.84 26.15 10.95
N MET A 264 0.34 25.85 11.52
CA MET A 264 1.55 26.68 11.38
C MET A 264 2.37 26.39 10.13
N ALA A 265 2.16 25.25 9.47
CA ALA A 265 2.83 24.91 8.21
C ALA A 265 2.22 25.73 7.06
N SER A 266 2.72 26.95 6.85
CA SER A 266 2.18 27.89 5.86
C SER A 266 2.50 27.56 4.39
N ASP A 267 3.33 26.54 4.11
CA ASP A 267 3.81 26.20 2.75
C ASP A 267 3.82 24.69 2.43
N GLY A 268 2.84 23.92 2.93
CA GLY A 268 2.70 22.51 2.51
C GLY A 268 3.83 21.56 2.97
N GLU A 269 4.66 21.98 3.94
CA GLU A 269 5.81 21.23 4.44
C GLU A 269 5.46 20.01 5.32
N LEU A 270 4.19 19.89 5.71
CA LEU A 270 3.62 18.64 6.22
C LEU A 270 3.36 17.69 5.05
N ILE A 271 4.46 17.10 4.59
CA ILE A 271 4.44 15.96 3.67
C ILE A 271 3.67 14.85 4.39
N LEU A 272 2.38 14.70 4.08
CA LEU A 272 1.50 13.65 4.61
C LEU A 272 2.05 12.25 4.34
N ASP A 273 3.00 12.13 3.40
CA ASP A 273 3.76 10.91 3.15
C ASP A 273 4.78 10.52 4.21
N LYS A 274 5.14 11.40 5.15
CA LYS A 274 6.04 11.05 6.24
C LYS A 274 5.39 10.04 7.19
N PRO A 275 6.01 8.88 7.47
CA PRO A 275 5.48 7.85 8.37
C PRO A 275 5.07 8.40 9.74
N ARG A 276 5.85 9.33 10.31
CA ARG A 276 5.51 10.04 11.56
C ARG A 276 4.15 10.73 11.51
N VAL A 277 3.85 11.46 10.43
CA VAL A 277 2.59 12.22 10.33
C VAL A 277 1.41 11.25 10.23
N LYS A 278 1.52 10.19 9.41
CA LYS A 278 0.51 9.13 9.30
C LYS A 278 0.24 8.47 10.65
N ALA A 279 1.31 8.11 11.37
CA ALA A 279 1.25 7.52 12.71
C ALA A 279 0.52 8.43 13.72
N LEU A 280 0.89 9.70 13.80
CA LEU A 280 0.29 10.64 14.75
C LEU A 280 -1.18 10.94 14.42
N LEU A 281 -1.55 10.98 13.13
CA LEU A 281 -2.95 11.10 12.70
C LEU A 281 -3.76 9.90 13.17
N ILE A 282 -3.25 8.68 12.97
CA ILE A 282 -3.90 7.42 13.40
C ILE A 282 -4.09 7.38 14.93
N VAL A 283 -3.06 7.71 15.70
CA VAL A 283 -3.19 7.83 17.16
C VAL A 283 -4.24 8.88 17.53
N SER A 284 -4.26 10.02 16.86
CA SER A 284 -5.17 11.12 17.17
C SER A 284 -6.65 10.76 16.92
N ILE A 285 -6.96 10.10 15.80
CA ILE A 285 -8.34 9.71 15.45
C ILE A 285 -8.85 8.51 16.25
N SER A 286 -7.97 7.75 16.91
CA SER A 286 -8.38 6.65 17.78
C SER A 286 -8.95 7.12 19.12
N ALA A 287 -8.64 8.36 19.52
CA ALA A 287 -9.05 8.95 20.79
C ALA A 287 -10.58 8.87 21.07
N PRO A 288 -11.47 9.15 20.10
CA PRO A 288 -12.92 9.06 20.29
C PRO A 288 -13.45 7.63 20.43
N PHE A 289 -12.67 6.62 20.06
CA PHE A 289 -13.05 5.20 20.18
C PHE A 289 -12.69 4.62 21.56
N SER A 290 -12.13 5.45 22.45
CA SER A 290 -11.82 5.06 23.83
C SER A 290 -13.09 4.77 24.63
N ASP A 291 -13.02 3.83 25.58
CA ASP A 291 -14.15 3.45 26.43
C ASP A 291 -14.60 4.57 27.41
N ASP A 292 -13.86 5.68 27.48
CA ASP A 292 -14.17 6.87 28.26
C ASP A 292 -15.28 7.73 27.57
N LYS A 293 -16.41 7.09 27.24
CA LYS A 293 -17.56 7.62 26.46
C LYS A 293 -18.17 8.91 27.02
N HIS A 294 -17.84 9.29 28.24
CA HIS A 294 -18.37 10.48 28.93
C HIS A 294 -17.48 11.72 28.81
N LYS A 295 -16.27 11.63 28.26
CA LYS A 295 -15.41 12.80 28.01
C LYS A 295 -15.44 13.19 26.54
N GLN A 296 -16.01 14.34 26.22
CA GLN A 296 -15.84 14.96 24.91
C GLN A 296 -14.38 15.42 24.80
N LEU A 297 -13.51 14.59 24.22
CA LEU A 297 -12.06 14.79 24.21
C LEU A 297 -11.59 15.98 23.33
N GLY A 298 -12.50 16.65 22.64
CA GLY A 298 -12.26 17.92 21.95
C GLY A 298 -11.14 17.83 20.92
N ILE A 299 -11.21 16.83 20.03
CA ILE A 299 -10.27 16.65 18.93
C ILE A 299 -10.55 17.71 17.85
N PRO A 300 -9.55 18.49 17.41
CA PRO A 300 -9.73 19.48 16.34
C PRO A 300 -10.21 18.84 15.02
N SER A 301 -11.21 19.44 14.36
CA SER A 301 -11.81 18.91 13.12
C SER A 301 -10.77 18.68 12.01
N ILE A 302 -9.76 19.55 11.93
CA ILE A 302 -8.64 19.44 10.98
C ILE A 302 -7.94 18.07 11.03
N ILE A 303 -7.87 17.44 12.20
CA ILE A 303 -7.25 16.11 12.35
C ILE A 303 -8.03 15.06 11.57
N PHE A 304 -9.37 15.11 11.62
CA PHE A 304 -10.21 14.15 10.91
C PHE A 304 -10.13 14.36 9.40
N SER A 305 -10.10 15.61 8.93
CA SER A 305 -9.95 15.92 7.49
C SER A 305 -8.62 15.39 6.92
N TYR A 306 -7.52 15.55 7.65
CA TYR A 306 -6.21 15.03 7.26
C TYR A 306 -6.06 13.50 7.43
N ALA A 307 -7.00 12.85 8.13
CA ALA A 307 -7.04 11.41 8.29
C ALA A 307 -7.88 10.68 7.23
N ILE A 308 -8.77 11.37 6.50
CA ILE A 308 -9.53 10.81 5.36
C ILE A 308 -8.62 10.09 4.34
N PRO A 309 -7.46 10.66 3.93
CA PRO A 309 -6.48 9.98 3.07
C PRO A 309 -5.93 8.65 3.59
N LEU A 310 -6.01 8.43 4.91
CA LEU A 310 -5.47 7.25 5.57
C LEU A 310 -6.55 6.20 5.83
N LEU A 311 -7.78 6.41 5.36
CA LEU A 311 -8.96 5.56 5.62
C LEU A 311 -8.64 4.07 5.42
N GLU A 312 -7.94 3.73 4.35
CA GLU A 312 -7.59 2.35 4.01
C GLU A 312 -6.63 1.73 5.02
N LYS A 313 -5.63 2.50 5.48
CA LYS A 313 -4.70 2.06 6.54
C LYS A 313 -5.38 1.96 7.91
N ILE A 314 -6.42 2.76 8.14
CA ILE A 314 -7.22 2.78 9.37
C ILE A 314 -8.24 1.63 9.36
N SER A 315 -8.80 1.27 8.21
CA SER A 315 -9.74 0.16 8.05
C SER A 315 -9.09 -1.18 8.38
N CYS A 316 -7.86 -1.43 7.90
CA CYS A 316 -7.08 -2.61 8.27
C CYS A 316 -6.84 -2.72 9.79
N ALA A 317 -6.68 -1.58 10.48
CA ALA A 317 -6.49 -1.50 11.93
C ALA A 317 -7.77 -1.76 12.75
N LEU A 318 -8.95 -1.56 12.15
CA LEU A 318 -10.24 -1.57 12.83
C LEU A 318 -11.00 -2.91 12.72
N GLY A 319 -10.52 -3.86 11.91
CA GLY A 319 -11.18 -5.14 11.70
C GLY A 319 -12.51 -5.00 10.95
N GLU A 320 -13.59 -5.62 11.45
CA GLU A 320 -14.95 -5.65 10.84
C GLU A 320 -15.71 -4.30 10.90
N VAL A 321 -15.02 -3.16 10.80
CA VAL A 321 -15.70 -1.88 10.64
C VAL A 321 -15.84 -1.59 9.15
N ASP A 322 -17.10 -1.51 8.71
CA ASP A 322 -17.47 -1.10 7.37
C ASP A 322 -16.79 0.24 6.99
N GLN A 323 -16.09 0.26 5.85
CA GLN A 323 -15.32 1.41 5.39
C GLN A 323 -16.20 2.63 5.18
N ASP A 324 -17.44 2.43 4.73
CA ASP A 324 -18.40 3.51 4.50
C ASP A 324 -18.83 4.16 5.83
N SER A 325 -19.01 3.35 6.88
CA SER A 325 -19.31 3.82 8.23
C SER A 325 -18.18 4.63 8.85
N LEU A 326 -16.92 4.19 8.67
CA LEU A 326 -15.74 4.94 9.14
C LEU A 326 -15.56 6.25 8.37
N LEU A 327 -15.76 6.22 7.05
CA LEU A 327 -15.68 7.38 6.18
C LEU A 327 -16.74 8.43 6.55
N SER A 328 -17.99 8.00 6.75
CA SER A 328 -19.10 8.82 7.24
C SER A 328 -18.74 9.52 8.57
N TYR A 329 -18.16 8.77 9.50
CA TYR A 329 -17.71 9.30 10.78
C TYR A 329 -16.63 10.37 10.63
N LEU A 330 -15.60 10.13 9.81
CA LEU A 330 -14.51 11.08 9.56
C LEU A 330 -15.02 12.35 8.88
N TYR A 331 -15.91 12.26 7.90
CA TYR A 331 -16.52 13.41 7.26
C TYR A 331 -17.35 14.24 8.23
N HIS A 332 -18.23 13.60 9.01
CA HIS A 332 -19.06 14.28 9.99
C HIS A 332 -18.19 15.00 11.06
N LYS A 333 -17.12 14.37 11.54
CA LYS A 333 -16.20 14.99 12.52
C LYS A 333 -15.25 16.01 11.91
N GLY A 334 -14.95 15.90 10.61
CA GLY A 334 -14.24 16.91 9.82
C GLY A 334 -15.06 18.15 9.50
N GLY A 335 -16.37 18.14 9.77
CA GLY A 335 -17.29 19.26 9.54
C GLY A 335 -18.02 19.23 8.19
N MET A 336 -18.06 18.08 7.52
CA MET A 336 -18.70 17.90 6.21
C MET A 336 -19.97 17.03 6.33
N PRO A 337 -21.11 17.40 5.70
CA PRO A 337 -22.26 16.52 5.63
C PRO A 337 -21.98 15.34 4.68
N PHE A 338 -21.94 14.12 5.23
CA PHE A 338 -21.85 12.88 4.46
C PHE A 338 -23.25 12.49 3.95
N TRP A 339 -23.34 12.11 2.67
CA TRP A 339 -24.56 11.56 2.09
C TRP A 339 -24.52 10.04 2.26
N GLU A 340 -25.29 9.52 3.22
CA GLU A 340 -25.59 8.09 3.25
C GLU A 340 -26.22 7.69 1.92
N ASN A 341 -25.72 6.61 1.31
CA ASN A 341 -26.44 5.90 0.27
C ASN A 341 -27.83 5.59 0.83
N ARG A 342 -28.83 6.38 0.42
CA ARG A 342 -30.22 6.10 0.74
C ARG A 342 -30.53 4.80 0.03
N SER A 343 -30.55 3.70 0.78
CA SER A 343 -31.18 2.47 0.37
C SER A 343 -32.60 2.83 -0.07
N VAL A 344 -32.84 2.72 -1.37
CA VAL A 344 -34.17 2.91 -1.95
C VAL A 344 -35.01 1.74 -1.46
N SER A 345 -35.61 1.94 -0.29
CA SER A 345 -36.72 1.15 0.19
C SER A 345 -37.89 1.36 -0.79
N ALA A 346 -38.51 0.24 -1.14
CA ALA A 346 -39.63 0.10 -2.03
C ALA A 346 -40.68 1.22 -1.92
N GLU A 347 -41.01 1.81 -3.06
CA GLU A 347 -42.35 1.93 -3.63
C GLU A 347 -42.25 2.91 -4.81
N PHE A 348 -42.45 2.42 -6.03
CA PHE A 348 -43.26 3.03 -7.10
C PHE A 348 -42.90 2.41 -8.47
N GLY A 349 -43.88 1.70 -9.04
CA GLY A 349 -44.13 1.70 -10.48
C GLY A 349 -43.47 0.60 -11.29
N GLU A 350 -44.19 -0.50 -11.47
CA GLU A 350 -43.97 -1.52 -12.50
C GLU A 350 -43.73 -0.89 -13.89
N SER A 351 -42.66 -1.33 -14.56
CA SER A 351 -42.67 -1.46 -16.02
C SER A 351 -41.83 -2.68 -16.43
N GLU A 352 -42.58 -3.71 -16.80
CA GLU A 352 -42.29 -4.88 -17.64
C GLU A 352 -40.85 -5.43 -17.68
N SER A 353 -40.68 -6.50 -16.91
CA SER A 353 -39.65 -7.52 -17.07
C SER A 353 -39.73 -8.23 -18.43
N CYS A 354 -38.67 -8.18 -19.23
CA CYS A 354 -38.46 -9.16 -20.30
C CYS A 354 -37.60 -10.31 -19.79
N ASN A 355 -38.25 -11.43 -19.44
CA ASN A 355 -37.62 -12.74 -19.38
C ASN A 355 -37.17 -13.13 -20.80
N VAL A 356 -35.94 -13.62 -20.94
CA VAL A 356 -35.55 -14.38 -22.14
C VAL A 356 -35.11 -15.76 -21.68
N GLU A 357 -36.03 -16.70 -21.85
CA GLU A 357 -35.79 -18.13 -21.82
C GLU A 357 -34.82 -18.52 -22.94
N THR A 358 -33.91 -19.43 -22.59
CA THR A 358 -33.09 -20.21 -23.51
C THR A 358 -33.92 -21.03 -24.48
N VAL A 359 -33.88 -20.70 -25.78
CA VAL A 359 -34.19 -21.65 -26.87
C VAL A 359 -33.17 -21.48 -28.01
N LYS A 360 -32.45 -22.57 -28.30
CA LYS A 360 -31.64 -22.77 -29.51
C LYS A 360 -32.52 -22.65 -30.76
N ILE A 361 -32.06 -21.93 -31.80
CA ILE A 361 -32.19 -22.27 -33.24
C ILE A 361 -31.31 -21.31 -34.05
N GLY A 362 -30.56 -21.85 -35.03
CA GLY A 362 -30.36 -21.13 -36.29
C GLY A 362 -29.01 -20.46 -36.58
N ALA A 363 -27.89 -21.04 -36.16
CA ALA A 363 -26.59 -20.71 -36.77
C ALA A 363 -26.57 -21.22 -38.21
N HIS A 364 -26.81 -20.35 -39.21
CA HIS A 364 -26.28 -20.53 -40.57
C HIS A 364 -26.44 -19.33 -41.54
N ILE A 365 -26.98 -18.17 -41.12
CA ILE A 365 -27.10 -16.97 -41.99
C ILE A 365 -26.22 -15.79 -41.52
N GLU A 366 -25.66 -15.82 -40.30
CA GLU A 366 -24.81 -14.73 -39.78
C GLU A 366 -23.35 -14.73 -40.27
N ASN A 367 -22.80 -15.89 -40.67
CA ASN A 367 -21.38 -15.99 -41.01
C ASN A 367 -21.06 -15.30 -42.34
N THR A 368 -21.94 -15.37 -43.34
CA THR A 368 -21.74 -14.70 -44.64
C THR A 368 -21.88 -13.18 -44.56
N ALA A 369 -22.70 -12.65 -43.66
CA ALA A 369 -22.84 -11.21 -43.44
C ALA A 369 -21.67 -10.62 -42.64
N LYS A 370 -21.15 -11.33 -41.63
CA LYS A 370 -19.93 -10.94 -40.89
C LYS A 370 -18.67 -11.02 -41.75
N GLU A 371 -18.54 -12.04 -42.60
CA GLU A 371 -17.42 -12.16 -43.55
C GLU A 371 -17.44 -11.07 -44.62
N ALA A 372 -18.61 -10.75 -45.19
CA ALA A 372 -18.74 -9.66 -46.17
C ALA A 372 -18.45 -8.27 -45.56
N LYS A 373 -18.87 -8.03 -44.31
CA LYS A 373 -18.59 -6.78 -43.58
C LYS A 373 -17.11 -6.61 -43.22
N CYS A 374 -16.46 -7.69 -42.79
CA CYS A 374 -15.02 -7.73 -42.51
C CYS A 374 -14.18 -7.48 -43.78
N LEU A 375 -14.60 -8.05 -44.92
CA LEU A 375 -13.96 -7.81 -46.22
C LEU A 375 -14.02 -6.34 -46.66
N ASP A 376 -15.14 -5.66 -46.42
CA ASP A 376 -15.33 -4.24 -46.74
C ASP A 376 -14.46 -3.33 -45.86
N GLU A 377 -14.41 -3.61 -44.55
CA GLU A 377 -13.55 -2.90 -43.58
C GLU A 377 -12.06 -2.99 -43.94
N VAL A 378 -11.57 -4.18 -44.31
CA VAL A 378 -10.17 -4.40 -44.71
C VAL A 378 -9.84 -3.68 -46.02
N LEU A 379 -10.78 -3.62 -46.97
CA LEU A 379 -10.59 -2.94 -48.24
C LEU A 379 -10.49 -1.41 -48.08
N VAL A 380 -11.32 -0.84 -47.20
CA VAL A 380 -11.26 0.59 -46.85
C VAL A 380 -9.95 0.91 -46.13
N MET A 381 -9.53 0.09 -45.16
CA MET A 381 -8.24 0.26 -44.48
C MET A 381 -7.07 0.26 -45.47
N LYS A 382 -7.07 -0.68 -46.42
CA LYS A 382 -6.06 -0.73 -47.48
C LYS A 382 -6.08 0.53 -48.36
N SER A 383 -7.26 1.00 -48.75
CA SER A 383 -7.42 2.22 -49.54
C SER A 383 -6.90 3.46 -48.81
N ILE A 384 -7.15 3.58 -47.50
CA ILE A 384 -6.63 4.68 -46.68
C ILE A 384 -5.11 4.65 -46.62
N LEU A 385 -4.50 3.47 -46.47
CA LEU A 385 -3.05 3.32 -46.46
C LEU A 385 -2.41 3.69 -47.81
N GLU A 386 -3.05 3.33 -48.92
CA GLU A 386 -2.63 3.74 -50.27
C GLU A 386 -2.73 5.27 -50.45
N ILE A 387 -3.79 5.91 -49.92
CA ILE A 387 -3.92 7.37 -49.91
C ILE A 387 -2.79 8.01 -49.09
N VAL A 388 -2.46 7.45 -47.94
CA VAL A 388 -1.39 7.94 -47.07
C VAL A 388 -0.03 7.85 -47.76
N GLU A 389 0.26 6.74 -48.44
CA GLU A 389 1.47 6.58 -49.25
C GLU A 389 1.52 7.60 -50.38
N GLY A 390 0.41 7.77 -51.11
CA GLY A 390 0.27 8.79 -52.16
C GLY A 390 0.55 10.20 -51.62
N VAL A 391 -0.08 10.59 -50.51
CA VAL A 391 0.15 11.88 -49.85
C VAL A 391 1.61 12.05 -49.41
N TRP A 392 2.23 11.00 -48.87
CA TRP A 392 3.63 11.04 -48.44
C TRP A 392 4.61 11.24 -49.60
N THR A 393 4.34 10.64 -50.76
CA THR A 393 5.16 10.85 -51.96
C THR A 393 5.04 12.28 -52.50
N MET A 394 3.88 12.92 -52.31
CA MET A 394 3.61 14.30 -52.73
C MET A 394 3.94 15.36 -51.65
N ARG A 395 4.62 14.97 -50.56
CA ARG A 395 4.90 15.83 -49.39
C ARG A 395 5.61 17.15 -49.69
N MET A 396 6.39 17.19 -50.77
CA MET A 396 7.13 18.38 -51.21
C MET A 396 6.31 19.33 -52.09
N SER A 397 5.17 18.89 -52.63
CA SER A 397 4.36 19.64 -53.59
C SER A 397 2.93 19.94 -53.12
N CYS A 398 2.44 19.26 -52.07
CA CYS A 398 1.07 19.43 -51.59
C CYS A 398 0.91 20.57 -50.58
N ASN A 399 -0.22 21.28 -50.69
CA ASN A 399 -0.64 22.28 -49.71
C ASN A 399 -1.07 21.57 -48.41
N VAL A 400 -0.61 22.04 -47.23
CA VAL A 400 -1.02 21.48 -45.92
C VAL A 400 -2.53 21.42 -45.78
N CYS A 401 -3.25 22.44 -46.30
CA CYS A 401 -4.70 22.49 -46.22
C CYS A 401 -5.37 21.33 -46.97
N GLU A 402 -4.78 20.90 -48.10
CA GLU A 402 -5.26 19.74 -48.87
C GLU A 402 -4.96 18.44 -48.11
N VAL A 403 -3.73 18.28 -47.60
CA VAL A 403 -3.34 17.12 -46.78
C VAL A 403 -4.24 16.96 -45.55
N ARG A 404 -4.49 18.07 -44.83
CA ARG A 404 -5.39 18.09 -43.68
C ARG A 404 -6.82 17.72 -44.05
N THR A 405 -7.29 18.15 -45.23
CA THR A 405 -8.62 17.82 -45.73
C THR A 405 -8.72 16.33 -46.06
N ILE A 406 -7.74 15.78 -46.76
CA ILE A 406 -7.69 14.35 -47.11
C ILE A 406 -7.70 13.49 -45.83
N PHE A 407 -6.80 13.78 -44.89
CA PHE A 407 -6.71 12.98 -43.66
C PHE A 407 -7.91 13.16 -42.75
N ARG A 408 -8.54 14.34 -42.73
CA ARG A 408 -9.82 14.53 -42.03
C ARG A 408 -10.90 13.62 -42.60
N THR A 409 -11.03 13.53 -43.93
CA THR A 409 -11.97 12.60 -44.58
C THR A 409 -11.65 11.15 -44.23
N CYS A 410 -10.38 10.73 -44.30
CA CYS A 410 -9.98 9.37 -43.91
C CYS A 410 -10.33 9.06 -42.44
N LYS A 411 -10.12 10.01 -41.52
CA LYS A 411 -10.47 9.84 -40.10
C LYS A 411 -11.98 9.77 -39.88
N GLU A 412 -12.76 10.54 -40.63
CA GLU A 412 -14.23 10.47 -40.60
C GLU A 412 -14.69 9.07 -41.05
N GLU A 413 -14.10 8.51 -42.11
CA GLU A 413 -14.39 7.14 -42.56
C GLU A 413 -13.99 6.08 -41.51
N LEU A 414 -12.78 6.17 -40.95
CA LEU A 414 -12.34 5.27 -39.87
C LEU A 414 -13.28 5.32 -38.65
N ARG A 415 -13.79 6.51 -38.31
CA ARG A 415 -14.72 6.69 -37.19
C ARG A 415 -16.06 6.00 -37.44
N LEU A 416 -16.61 6.12 -38.65
CA LEU A 416 -17.86 5.44 -39.03
C LEU A 416 -17.72 3.90 -38.99
N LEU A 417 -16.56 3.38 -39.38
CA LEU A 417 -16.24 1.96 -39.24
C LEU A 417 -16.07 1.56 -37.77
N ALA A 418 -15.41 2.40 -36.97
CA ALA A 418 -15.13 2.14 -35.55
C ALA A 418 -16.43 1.99 -34.74
N GLU A 419 -17.45 2.83 -34.98
CA GLU A 419 -18.76 2.76 -34.32
C GLU A 419 -19.45 1.40 -34.49
N ASN A 420 -19.09 0.67 -35.55
CA ASN A 420 -19.72 -0.59 -35.94
C ASN A 420 -18.84 -1.83 -35.69
N SER A 421 -17.67 -1.64 -35.09
CA SER A 421 -16.64 -2.66 -34.90
C SER A 421 -16.23 -2.78 -33.43
N SER A 422 -15.82 -3.97 -33.00
CA SER A 422 -15.32 -4.19 -31.64
C SER A 422 -14.15 -5.19 -31.64
N GLY A 423 -13.45 -5.29 -30.51
CA GLY A 423 -12.28 -6.18 -30.39
C GLY A 423 -11.10 -5.71 -31.23
N SER A 424 -10.44 -6.65 -31.92
CA SER A 424 -9.18 -6.37 -32.65
C SER A 424 -9.36 -5.42 -33.83
N ILE A 425 -10.51 -5.45 -34.50
CA ILE A 425 -10.79 -4.55 -35.63
C ILE A 425 -10.93 -3.11 -35.12
N GLY A 426 -11.67 -2.90 -34.02
CA GLY A 426 -11.79 -1.58 -33.41
C GLY A 426 -10.46 -1.04 -32.89
N ALA A 427 -9.60 -1.90 -32.33
CA ALA A 427 -8.25 -1.53 -31.92
C ALA A 427 -7.38 -1.11 -33.12
N LEU A 428 -7.47 -1.83 -34.24
CA LEU A 428 -6.78 -1.50 -35.49
C LEU A 428 -7.25 -0.16 -36.07
N LEU A 429 -8.55 0.09 -36.15
CA LEU A 429 -9.09 1.37 -36.64
C LEU A 429 -8.63 2.55 -35.77
N SER A 430 -8.59 2.33 -34.45
CA SER A 430 -8.06 3.32 -33.51
C SER A 430 -6.56 3.58 -33.74
N PHE A 431 -5.77 2.51 -33.95
CA PHE A 431 -4.34 2.61 -34.28
C PHE A 431 -4.11 3.39 -35.58
N LEU A 432 -4.88 3.10 -36.63
CA LEU A 432 -4.79 3.81 -37.91
C LEU A 432 -5.12 5.29 -37.77
N SER A 433 -6.09 5.65 -36.92
CA SER A 433 -6.41 7.05 -36.62
C SER A 433 -5.22 7.77 -35.97
N GLU A 434 -4.56 7.15 -35.00
CA GLU A 434 -3.33 7.68 -34.38
C GLU A 434 -2.18 7.78 -35.39
N TYR A 435 -2.03 6.78 -36.25
CA TYR A 435 -1.02 6.76 -37.30
C TYR A 435 -1.21 7.92 -38.29
N LEU A 436 -2.44 8.18 -38.74
CA LEU A 436 -2.77 9.33 -39.58
C LEU A 436 -2.42 10.66 -38.91
N ASP A 437 -2.69 10.80 -37.61
CA ASP A 437 -2.32 11.99 -36.85
C ASP A 437 -0.80 12.18 -36.81
N ALA A 438 -0.03 11.11 -36.55
CA ALA A 438 1.43 11.16 -36.57
C ALA A 438 1.97 11.60 -37.94
N ILE A 439 1.48 11.03 -39.04
CA ILE A 439 1.89 11.42 -40.39
C ILE A 439 1.52 12.87 -40.69
N LEU A 440 0.32 13.32 -40.28
CA LEU A 440 -0.10 14.72 -40.45
C LEU A 440 0.87 15.66 -39.76
N PHE A 441 1.19 15.40 -38.49
CA PHE A 441 2.09 16.24 -37.73
C PHE A 441 3.48 16.25 -38.34
N ILE A 442 3.98 15.11 -38.83
CA ILE A 442 5.28 15.05 -39.51
C ILE A 442 5.30 15.93 -40.76
N VAL A 443 4.25 15.88 -41.60
CA VAL A 443 4.15 16.74 -42.80
C VAL A 443 4.09 18.22 -42.42
N GLU A 444 3.30 18.58 -41.40
CA GLU A 444 3.20 19.97 -40.92
C GLU A 444 4.54 20.48 -40.35
N ILE A 445 5.21 19.68 -39.53
CA ILE A 445 6.52 20.00 -38.96
C ILE A 445 7.57 20.14 -40.06
N TRP A 446 7.59 19.23 -41.03
CA TRP A 446 8.54 19.25 -42.13
C TRP A 446 8.46 20.53 -42.95
N GLN A 447 7.24 20.99 -43.28
CA GLN A 447 7.07 22.25 -44.00
C GLN A 447 7.54 23.47 -43.21
N LEU A 448 7.36 23.46 -41.89
CA LEU A 448 7.88 24.53 -41.02
C LEU A 448 9.41 24.55 -40.98
N ILE A 449 10.06 23.38 -40.99
CA ILE A 449 11.53 23.26 -41.00
C ILE A 449 12.11 23.79 -42.33
N GLN A 450 11.45 23.53 -43.46
CA GLN A 450 11.93 23.94 -44.80
C GLN A 450 11.82 25.45 -45.08
N LEU A 451 10.98 26.19 -44.36
CA LEU A 451 10.67 27.58 -44.70
C LEU A 451 11.78 28.59 -44.37
N ASP A 452 12.90 28.17 -43.76
CA ASP A 452 14.16 28.92 -43.50
C ASP A 452 14.01 30.35 -42.92
N LYS A 453 12.80 30.71 -42.47
CA LYS A 453 12.43 32.00 -41.89
C LYS A 453 11.84 31.77 -40.50
N PRO A 454 12.68 31.67 -39.46
CA PRO A 454 12.25 31.39 -38.08
C PRO A 454 11.44 32.53 -37.43
N TYR A 455 11.04 33.57 -38.18
CA TYR A 455 10.45 34.80 -37.63
C TYR A 455 9.01 35.11 -38.07
N THR A 456 8.35 34.26 -38.86
CA THR A 456 6.97 34.55 -39.33
C THR A 456 5.89 33.59 -38.83
N CYS A 457 6.25 32.42 -38.30
CA CYS A 457 5.33 31.52 -37.59
C CYS A 457 5.93 31.26 -36.21
N GLY A 458 5.23 31.67 -35.15
CA GLY A 458 5.81 31.69 -33.79
C GLY A 458 6.38 30.34 -33.37
N LEU A 459 7.54 30.36 -32.71
CA LEU A 459 8.24 29.19 -32.15
C LEU A 459 7.29 28.24 -31.38
N THR A 460 6.26 28.80 -30.76
CA THR A 460 5.19 28.11 -30.02
C THR A 460 4.39 27.11 -30.86
N SER A 461 4.19 27.35 -32.15
CA SER A 461 3.40 26.46 -33.02
C SER A 461 4.12 25.14 -33.33
N LEU A 462 5.44 25.19 -33.56
CA LEU A 462 6.26 24.00 -33.80
C LEU A 462 6.33 23.12 -32.54
N ASP A 463 6.39 23.74 -31.36
CA ASP A 463 6.45 23.04 -30.07
C ASP A 463 5.19 22.25 -29.78
N ILE A 464 4.02 22.86 -30.03
CA ILE A 464 2.74 22.18 -29.90
C ILE A 464 2.67 20.99 -30.87
N LEU A 465 3.12 21.14 -32.12
CA LEU A 465 3.11 20.06 -33.10
C LEU A 465 4.05 18.91 -32.73
N LEU A 466 5.27 19.22 -32.26
CA LEU A 466 6.23 18.22 -31.78
C LEU A 466 5.67 17.45 -30.58
N GLU A 467 5.02 18.14 -29.63
CA GLU A 467 4.40 17.49 -28.48
C GLU A 467 3.25 16.57 -28.89
N ARG A 468 2.41 16.98 -29.85
CA ARG A 468 1.34 16.15 -30.40
C ARG A 468 1.87 14.93 -31.15
N LEU A 469 2.94 15.08 -31.93
CA LEU A 469 3.63 13.96 -32.57
C LEU A 469 4.18 12.97 -31.55
N ASP A 470 4.91 13.47 -30.54
CA ASP A 470 5.43 12.65 -29.44
C ASP A 470 4.31 11.88 -28.71
N MET A 471 3.17 12.53 -28.47
CA MET A 471 2.01 11.90 -27.84
C MET A 471 1.42 10.79 -28.70
N SER A 472 1.20 11.04 -29.99
CA SER A 472 0.63 10.06 -30.92
C SER A 472 1.53 8.83 -31.07
N VAL A 473 2.84 9.04 -31.27
CA VAL A 473 3.82 7.94 -31.35
C VAL A 473 3.90 7.16 -30.04
N ARG A 474 3.85 7.85 -28.89
CA ARG A 474 3.82 7.19 -27.57
C ARG A 474 2.55 6.36 -27.37
N ARG A 475 1.39 6.84 -27.79
CA ARG A 475 0.14 6.08 -27.77
C ARG A 475 0.24 4.82 -28.61
N MET A 476 0.71 4.93 -29.85
CA MET A 476 0.94 3.78 -30.73
C MET A 476 1.87 2.74 -30.10
N LYS A 477 2.94 3.19 -29.43
CA LYS A 477 3.94 2.31 -28.83
C LYS A 477 3.47 1.59 -27.55
N TYR A 478 2.72 2.27 -26.68
CA TYR A 478 2.44 1.77 -25.33
C TYR A 478 0.97 1.41 -25.10
N CYS A 479 0.02 1.94 -25.87
CA CYS A 479 -1.41 1.66 -25.68
C CYS A 479 -1.94 0.52 -26.56
N TYR A 480 -1.11 -0.10 -27.41
CA TYR A 480 -1.53 -1.19 -28.28
C TYR A 480 -0.70 -2.43 -27.99
N ILE A 481 -1.40 -3.51 -27.63
CA ILE A 481 -0.82 -4.83 -27.34
C ILE A 481 -0.96 -5.68 -28.60
N GLY A 482 0.06 -6.50 -28.88
CA GLY A 482 0.05 -7.42 -30.01
C GLY A 482 0.52 -6.82 -31.34
N LEU A 483 1.27 -5.70 -31.29
CA LEU A 483 1.97 -5.18 -32.47
C LEU A 483 2.85 -6.29 -33.06
N ASN A 484 2.66 -6.58 -34.34
CA ASN A 484 3.59 -7.46 -35.04
C ASN A 484 4.92 -6.73 -35.30
N ARG A 485 5.95 -7.49 -35.67
CA ARG A 485 7.31 -6.95 -35.86
C ARG A 485 7.34 -5.81 -36.89
N VAL A 486 6.53 -5.89 -37.96
CA VAL A 486 6.51 -4.88 -39.03
C VAL A 486 5.94 -3.55 -38.53
N LEU A 487 4.83 -3.59 -37.78
CA LEU A 487 4.24 -2.40 -37.16
C LEU A 487 5.14 -1.83 -36.08
N GLU A 488 5.79 -2.68 -35.27
CA GLU A 488 6.73 -2.22 -34.24
C GLU A 488 7.90 -1.44 -34.87
N VAL A 489 8.46 -1.94 -35.98
CA VAL A 489 9.50 -1.21 -36.74
C VAL A 489 8.98 0.13 -37.24
N GLN A 490 7.78 0.20 -37.79
CA GLN A 490 7.20 1.47 -38.26
C GLN A 490 7.01 2.49 -37.14
N VAL A 491 6.46 2.08 -36.00
CA VAL A 491 6.27 2.98 -34.85
C VAL A 491 7.62 3.48 -34.33
N LEU A 492 8.65 2.62 -34.33
CA LEU A 492 10.01 3.02 -33.96
C LEU A 492 10.64 3.99 -34.97
N GLU A 493 10.42 3.82 -36.27
CA GLU A 493 10.88 4.78 -37.28
C GLU A 493 10.15 6.13 -37.19
N LEU A 494 8.85 6.14 -36.93
CA LEU A 494 8.12 7.38 -36.60
C LEU A 494 8.69 8.05 -35.34
N SER A 495 9.11 7.26 -34.36
CA SER A 495 9.82 7.76 -33.18
C SER A 495 11.17 8.38 -33.55
N LEU A 496 11.95 7.77 -34.45
CA LEU A 496 13.19 8.39 -34.96
C LEU A 496 12.92 9.74 -35.63
N ILE A 497 11.89 9.82 -36.47
CA ILE A 497 11.48 11.09 -37.10
C ILE A 497 11.16 12.15 -36.05
N ALA A 498 10.35 11.82 -35.04
CA ALA A 498 10.02 12.75 -33.96
C ALA A 498 11.27 13.27 -33.23
N HIS A 499 12.23 12.40 -32.95
CA HIS A 499 13.50 12.80 -32.34
C HIS A 499 14.37 13.65 -33.28
N LEU A 500 14.41 13.34 -34.58
CA LEU A 500 15.12 14.15 -35.57
C LEU A 500 14.51 15.55 -35.71
N CYS A 501 13.19 15.67 -35.79
CA CYS A 501 12.50 16.98 -35.77
C CYS A 501 12.85 17.78 -34.50
N ARG A 502 13.08 17.11 -33.38
CA ARG A 502 13.48 17.77 -32.13
C ARG A 502 14.94 18.23 -32.17
N LEU A 503 15.81 17.50 -32.85
CA LEU A 503 17.21 17.89 -33.04
C LEU A 503 17.36 19.11 -33.96
N SER A 504 16.52 19.26 -35.00
CA SER A 504 16.57 20.45 -35.87
C SER A 504 16.18 21.75 -35.15
N LYS A 505 15.42 21.66 -34.05
CA LYS A 505 15.04 22.83 -33.23
C LYS A 505 16.19 23.37 -32.38
N ILE A 506 17.01 22.49 -31.80
CA ILE A 506 17.98 22.89 -30.79
C ILE A 506 19.31 23.18 -31.49
N ALA A 507 19.73 24.45 -31.51
CA ALA A 507 21.03 24.87 -32.04
C ALA A 507 22.24 24.15 -31.41
N VAL A 508 22.02 23.39 -30.32
CA VAL A 508 22.97 22.51 -29.65
C VAL A 508 22.29 21.16 -29.40
N CYS A 509 22.81 20.06 -29.94
CA CYS A 509 22.22 18.73 -29.74
C CYS A 509 22.05 18.39 -28.25
N SER A 510 20.82 18.09 -27.84
CA SER A 510 20.56 17.59 -26.48
C SER A 510 21.06 16.16 -26.34
N LYS A 511 21.97 15.92 -25.38
CA LYS A 511 22.43 14.56 -25.01
C LYS A 511 21.26 13.62 -24.71
N VAL A 512 20.17 14.14 -24.15
CA VAL A 512 18.95 13.38 -23.83
C VAL A 512 18.26 12.91 -25.12
N VAL A 513 18.13 13.78 -26.12
CA VAL A 513 17.49 13.42 -27.40
C VAL A 513 18.36 12.43 -28.17
N LEU A 514 19.68 12.63 -28.20
CA LEU A 514 20.62 11.69 -28.81
C LEU A 514 20.59 10.31 -28.13
N GLY A 515 20.51 10.27 -26.79
CA GLY A 515 20.35 9.01 -26.06
C GLY A 515 19.07 8.26 -26.44
N LYS A 516 17.97 8.99 -26.66
CA LYS A 516 16.71 8.39 -27.15
C LYS A 516 16.83 7.86 -28.57
N VAL A 517 17.49 8.58 -29.48
CA VAL A 517 17.77 8.11 -30.85
C VAL A 517 18.56 6.80 -30.82
N LEU A 518 19.65 6.75 -30.05
CA LEU A 518 20.49 5.56 -29.94
C LEU A 518 19.71 4.37 -29.36
N TRP A 519 18.86 4.61 -28.36
CA TRP A 519 18.01 3.56 -27.80
C TRP A 519 17.05 2.98 -28.83
N VAL A 520 16.40 3.84 -29.64
CA VAL A 520 15.49 3.38 -30.70
C VAL A 520 16.23 2.58 -31.76
N ILE A 521 17.44 3.01 -32.15
CA ILE A 521 18.28 2.26 -33.11
C ILE A 521 18.66 0.88 -32.56
N ASN A 522 19.14 0.81 -31.32
CA ASN A 522 19.47 -0.48 -30.70
C ASN A 522 18.24 -1.42 -30.64
N ARG A 523 17.05 -0.87 -30.32
CA ARG A 523 15.81 -1.65 -30.33
C ARG A 523 15.45 -2.16 -31.73
N LEU A 524 15.64 -1.35 -32.77
CA LEU A 524 15.45 -1.77 -34.15
C LEU A 524 16.43 -2.88 -34.55
N GLU A 525 17.69 -2.79 -34.11
CA GLU A 525 18.68 -3.85 -34.34
C GLU A 525 18.30 -5.16 -33.68
N ASP A 526 17.85 -5.12 -32.42
CA ASP A 526 17.39 -6.31 -31.69
C ASP A 526 16.23 -7.01 -32.42
N LEU A 527 15.30 -6.23 -32.99
CA LEU A 527 14.17 -6.76 -33.77
C LEU A 527 14.62 -7.36 -35.12
N CYS A 528 15.69 -6.83 -35.71
CA CYS A 528 16.26 -7.27 -36.98
C CYS A 528 17.31 -8.38 -36.83
N ALA A 529 17.78 -8.68 -35.61
CA ALA A 529 18.90 -9.60 -35.35
C ALA A 529 18.67 -11.03 -35.87
N ASP A 530 17.44 -11.53 -35.79
CA ASP A 530 17.08 -12.90 -36.23
C ASP A 530 16.94 -13.02 -37.77
N GLY A 531 17.17 -11.95 -38.54
CA GLY A 531 17.02 -11.93 -40.00
C GLY A 531 15.58 -11.91 -40.51
N SER A 532 14.59 -11.80 -39.61
CA SER A 532 13.15 -11.79 -39.96
C SER A 532 12.65 -10.47 -40.57
N CYS A 533 13.43 -9.39 -40.43
CA CYS A 533 13.14 -8.06 -40.94
C CYS A 533 14.47 -7.33 -41.17
N GLU A 534 14.56 -6.52 -42.22
CA GLU A 534 15.75 -5.71 -42.51
C GLU A 534 15.53 -4.26 -42.09
N LEU A 535 16.58 -3.61 -41.59
CA LEU A 535 16.59 -2.16 -41.37
C LEU A 535 16.31 -1.46 -42.71
N SER A 536 15.45 -0.45 -42.69
CA SER A 536 15.23 0.40 -43.87
C SER A 536 16.48 1.22 -44.18
N ASP A 537 16.56 1.74 -45.42
CA ASP A 537 17.61 2.68 -45.79
C ASP A 537 17.66 3.89 -44.83
N PHE A 538 16.50 4.33 -44.35
CA PHE A 538 16.37 5.40 -43.36
C PHE A 538 17.02 5.04 -42.02
N SER A 539 16.59 3.94 -41.38
CA SER A 539 17.13 3.54 -40.07
C SER A 539 18.60 3.10 -40.16
N GLY A 540 19.00 2.48 -41.27
CA GLY A 540 20.38 2.13 -41.58
C GLY A 540 21.29 3.35 -41.71
N GLU A 541 20.83 4.44 -42.34
CA GLU A 541 21.63 5.65 -42.48
C GLU A 541 21.76 6.43 -41.14
N ILE A 542 20.70 6.44 -40.32
CA ILE A 542 20.76 6.99 -38.96
C ILE A 542 21.76 6.20 -38.11
N LYS A 543 21.74 4.87 -38.20
CA LYS A 543 22.71 4.00 -37.52
C LYS A 543 24.15 4.36 -37.90
N LYS A 544 24.46 4.48 -39.20
CA LYS A 544 25.79 4.89 -39.65
C LYS A 544 26.19 6.24 -39.07
N ALA A 545 25.26 7.18 -38.96
CA ALA A 545 25.53 8.47 -38.33
C ALA A 545 25.78 8.33 -36.82
N CYS A 546 25.09 7.43 -36.12
CA CYS A 546 25.30 7.10 -34.71
C CYS A 546 26.65 6.42 -34.42
N ASP A 547 27.18 5.63 -35.36
CA ASP A 547 28.48 4.94 -35.20
C ASP A 547 29.69 5.90 -35.34
N THR A 548 29.47 7.15 -35.74
CA THR A 548 30.54 8.15 -35.94
C THR A 548 30.72 9.08 -34.74
N ASN A 549 31.96 9.55 -34.50
CA ASN A 549 32.31 10.40 -33.35
C ASN A 549 31.57 11.77 -33.27
N ARG A 550 30.82 12.18 -34.30
CA ARG A 550 30.07 13.44 -34.36
C ARG A 550 28.58 13.22 -34.69
N ILE A 551 27.94 12.34 -33.93
CA ILE A 551 26.53 11.92 -34.11
C ILE A 551 25.59 13.13 -34.32
N GLY A 552 25.66 14.13 -33.44
CA GLY A 552 24.76 15.28 -33.46
C GLY A 552 24.87 16.14 -34.73
N ASP A 553 26.10 16.54 -35.08
CA ASP A 553 26.37 17.39 -36.26
C ASP A 553 26.02 16.66 -37.56
N ASN A 554 26.29 15.34 -37.63
CA ASN A 554 26.00 14.52 -38.79
C ASN A 554 24.49 14.32 -39.00
N LEU A 555 23.73 14.09 -37.92
CA LEU A 555 22.27 13.95 -38.00
C LEU A 555 21.59 15.27 -38.36
N ILE A 556 22.00 16.39 -37.75
CA ILE A 556 21.43 17.72 -38.06
C ILE A 556 21.78 18.13 -39.49
N GLY A 557 23.03 17.95 -39.92
CA GLY A 557 23.47 18.32 -41.26
C GLY A 557 22.81 17.50 -42.38
N ASN A 558 22.43 16.25 -42.10
CA ASN A 558 21.82 15.34 -43.06
C ASN A 558 20.30 15.17 -42.89
N ILE A 559 19.63 15.94 -42.02
CA ILE A 559 18.19 15.78 -41.76
C ILE A 559 17.39 15.77 -43.06
N ASN A 560 17.73 16.64 -44.00
CA ASN A 560 17.00 16.72 -45.26
C ASN A 560 17.08 15.43 -46.09
N ASN A 561 18.25 14.80 -46.12
CA ASN A 561 18.48 13.55 -46.82
C ASN A 561 17.83 12.37 -46.07
N LEU A 562 17.91 12.36 -44.73
CA LEU A 562 17.29 11.31 -43.91
C LEU A 562 15.76 11.28 -44.10
N PHE A 563 15.10 12.43 -44.10
CA PHE A 563 13.66 12.51 -44.40
C PHE A 563 13.28 12.08 -45.82
N GLN A 564 14.22 12.13 -46.77
CA GLN A 564 14.00 11.61 -48.12
C GLN A 564 14.03 10.09 -48.16
N LEU A 565 14.88 9.47 -47.34
CA LEU A 565 15.02 8.01 -47.23
C LEU A 565 13.86 7.32 -46.50
N PHE A 566 13.07 8.05 -45.72
CA PHE A 566 11.93 7.47 -45.04
C PHE A 566 10.76 7.23 -46.01
N HIS A 567 10.34 5.97 -46.06
CA HIS A 567 9.22 5.50 -46.86
C HIS A 567 8.20 4.80 -45.97
N LEU A 568 6.93 5.16 -46.12
CA LEU A 568 5.84 4.45 -45.47
C LEU A 568 5.72 3.07 -46.13
N LYS A 569 5.75 2.01 -45.34
CA LYS A 569 5.58 0.63 -45.81
C LYS A 569 4.22 0.07 -45.38
N PRO A 570 3.08 0.56 -45.90
CA PRO A 570 1.78 0.14 -45.40
C PRO A 570 1.65 -1.39 -45.38
N THR A 571 1.45 -1.96 -44.19
CA THR A 571 1.23 -3.40 -44.02
C THR A 571 -0.26 -3.66 -44.05
N THR A 572 -0.68 -4.83 -44.54
CA THR A 572 -2.08 -5.28 -44.42
C THR A 572 -2.24 -6.36 -43.34
N ASP A 573 -1.12 -6.92 -42.86
CA ASP A 573 -1.10 -7.80 -41.72
C ASP A 573 -0.87 -6.96 -40.47
N PHE A 574 -1.92 -6.83 -39.66
CA PHE A 574 -1.90 -6.05 -38.42
C PHE A 574 -1.90 -6.91 -37.15
N GLY A 575 -1.96 -8.24 -37.31
CA GLY A 575 -2.11 -9.16 -36.18
C GLY A 575 -3.40 -8.95 -35.36
N MET A 576 -3.42 -9.51 -34.16
CA MET A 576 -4.52 -9.38 -33.19
C MET A 576 -4.21 -8.26 -32.20
N LEU A 577 -4.57 -7.02 -32.56
CA LEU A 577 -4.34 -5.86 -31.71
C LEU A 577 -5.37 -5.77 -30.59
N LYS A 578 -4.91 -5.38 -29.40
CA LYS A 578 -5.76 -5.01 -28.27
C LYS A 578 -5.39 -3.60 -27.82
N VAL A 579 -6.39 -2.77 -27.55
CA VAL A 579 -6.16 -1.40 -27.06
C VAL A 579 -6.22 -1.36 -25.54
N ILE A 580 -5.23 -0.72 -24.93
CA ILE A 580 -5.25 -0.36 -23.51
C ILE A 580 -6.07 0.92 -23.36
N SER A 581 -7.14 0.84 -22.58
CA SER A 581 -8.02 1.99 -22.34
C SER A 581 -8.53 1.98 -20.90
N ALA A 582 -9.00 3.14 -20.46
CA ALA A 582 -9.60 3.29 -19.15
C ALA A 582 -10.81 4.22 -19.22
N MET A 583 -11.79 3.97 -18.36
CA MET A 583 -12.97 4.81 -18.18
C MET A 583 -13.04 5.22 -16.73
N LEU A 584 -13.18 6.53 -16.53
CA LEU A 584 -13.27 7.16 -15.23
C LEU A 584 -14.65 7.78 -15.07
N ARG A 585 -15.32 7.53 -13.94
CA ARG A 585 -16.61 8.13 -13.60
C ARG A 585 -16.58 8.62 -12.16
N VAL A 586 -17.27 9.73 -11.89
CA VAL A 586 -17.54 10.21 -10.53
C VAL A 586 -19.03 10.06 -10.28
N CYS A 587 -19.41 9.62 -9.08
CA CYS A 587 -20.82 9.47 -8.72
C CYS A 587 -21.45 10.83 -8.40
N ASP A 588 -22.64 11.06 -8.96
CA ASP A 588 -23.55 12.16 -8.60
C ASP A 588 -22.88 13.55 -8.58
N ASN A 589 -22.00 13.80 -9.54
CA ASN A 589 -21.34 15.09 -9.69
C ASN A 589 -21.47 15.63 -11.12
N ASP A 590 -22.06 16.81 -11.22
CA ASP A 590 -22.16 17.61 -12.43
C ASP A 590 -22.19 19.10 -12.06
N SER A 591 -22.39 19.98 -13.05
CA SER A 591 -22.43 21.42 -12.82
C SER A 591 -23.60 21.89 -11.94
N GLU A 592 -24.69 21.12 -11.90
CA GLU A 592 -25.89 21.39 -11.10
C GLU A 592 -25.80 20.76 -9.69
N ASN A 593 -25.01 19.69 -9.56
CA ASN A 593 -24.78 18.91 -8.35
C ASN A 593 -23.28 18.91 -7.94
N PRO A 594 -22.73 20.06 -7.50
CA PRO A 594 -21.33 20.15 -7.07
C PRO A 594 -21.11 19.50 -5.70
N LEU A 595 -19.95 18.85 -5.53
CA LEU A 595 -19.51 18.32 -4.25
C LEU A 595 -19.20 19.46 -3.28
N GLN A 596 -19.64 19.31 -2.02
CA GLN A 596 -19.32 20.29 -0.99
C GLN A 596 -17.90 20.08 -0.47
N TYR A 597 -17.18 21.18 -0.19
CA TYR A 597 -15.85 21.13 0.43
C TYR A 597 -15.63 22.27 1.42
N ILE A 598 -14.65 22.11 2.32
CA ILE A 598 -14.20 23.18 3.21
C ILE A 598 -12.89 23.75 2.69
N CYS A 599 -12.85 25.06 2.44
CA CYS A 599 -11.67 25.77 1.95
C CYS A 599 -10.41 25.46 2.77
N GLY A 600 -9.37 24.94 2.10
CA GLY A 600 -8.07 24.65 2.71
C GLY A 600 -8.00 23.32 3.48
N LEU A 601 -9.07 22.52 3.50
CA LEU A 601 -9.04 21.15 4.03
C LEU A 601 -9.05 20.13 2.89
N PRO A 602 -8.38 18.96 3.06
CA PRO A 602 -8.47 17.88 2.08
C PRO A 602 -9.92 17.40 1.87
N VAL A 603 -10.26 17.03 0.64
CA VAL A 603 -11.57 16.46 0.29
C VAL A 603 -11.38 15.13 -0.46
N GLY A 604 -12.10 14.08 -0.06
CA GLY A 604 -12.08 12.80 -0.76
C GLY A 604 -13.05 12.80 -1.94
N VAL A 605 -12.60 12.30 -3.08
CA VAL A 605 -13.41 12.19 -4.31
C VAL A 605 -13.55 10.72 -4.67
N SER A 606 -14.79 10.24 -4.79
CA SER A 606 -15.08 8.85 -5.13
C SER A 606 -15.11 8.65 -6.64
N PHE A 607 -14.31 7.71 -7.13
CA PHE A 607 -14.19 7.36 -8.53
C PHE A 607 -14.59 5.90 -8.76
N LYS A 608 -15.39 5.66 -9.79
CA LYS A 608 -15.61 4.35 -10.41
C LYS A 608 -14.72 4.24 -11.64
N ILE A 609 -13.88 3.22 -11.67
CA ILE A 609 -12.86 3.04 -12.71
C ILE A 609 -13.05 1.70 -13.37
N SER A 610 -13.02 1.69 -14.71
CA SER A 610 -13.00 0.49 -15.54
C SER A 610 -11.75 0.52 -16.42
N LEU A 611 -11.03 -0.60 -16.47
CA LEU A 611 -9.75 -0.76 -17.15
C LEU A 611 -9.87 -1.91 -18.15
N TRP A 612 -9.32 -1.74 -19.36
CA TRP A 612 -9.31 -2.77 -20.39
C TRP A 612 -7.88 -3.11 -20.83
N ASN A 613 -7.59 -4.40 -20.91
CA ASN A 613 -6.30 -4.96 -21.34
C ASN A 613 -5.10 -4.44 -20.52
N ILE A 614 -5.29 -4.24 -19.22
CA ILE A 614 -4.25 -3.76 -18.30
C ILE A 614 -3.78 -4.91 -17.42
N SER A 615 -2.46 -5.12 -17.37
CA SER A 615 -1.80 -6.06 -16.46
C SER A 615 -1.07 -5.36 -15.31
N GLY A 616 -0.72 -6.11 -14.27
CA GLY A 616 -0.03 -5.62 -13.06
C GLY A 616 1.37 -4.99 -13.29
N HIS A 617 1.93 -5.10 -14.49
CA HIS A 617 3.20 -4.44 -14.84
C HIS A 617 3.02 -2.97 -15.24
N HIS A 618 1.81 -2.54 -15.58
CA HIS A 618 1.54 -1.16 -15.96
C HIS A 618 1.44 -0.27 -14.73
N ARG A 619 2.13 0.86 -14.72
CA ARG A 619 2.02 1.84 -13.64
C ARG A 619 1.00 2.90 -14.00
N LEU A 620 -0.15 2.88 -13.34
CA LEU A 620 -1.25 3.81 -13.56
C LEU A 620 -1.29 4.87 -12.47
N TRP A 621 -1.67 6.07 -12.89
CA TRP A 621 -1.77 7.23 -12.03
C TRP A 621 -3.07 7.98 -12.31
N LEU A 622 -3.79 8.35 -11.26
CA LEU A 622 -4.88 9.32 -11.34
C LEU A 622 -4.26 10.71 -11.26
N ARG A 623 -4.45 11.51 -12.31
CA ARG A 623 -4.00 12.90 -12.36
C ARG A 623 -5.16 13.81 -12.03
N MET A 624 -4.98 14.64 -11.01
CA MET A 624 -5.91 15.66 -10.52
C MET A 624 -5.31 17.03 -10.77
N THR A 625 -6.00 17.91 -11.51
CA THR A 625 -5.47 19.22 -11.91
C THR A 625 -6.43 20.34 -11.52
N ILE A 626 -5.92 21.35 -10.82
CA ILE A 626 -6.64 22.57 -10.41
C ILE A 626 -5.80 23.77 -10.80
N GLY A 627 -6.25 24.54 -11.81
CA GLY A 627 -5.43 25.61 -12.37
C GLY A 627 -4.09 25.06 -12.86
N GLU A 628 -2.99 25.55 -12.27
CA GLU A 628 -1.62 25.11 -12.55
C GLU A 628 -1.14 23.98 -11.62
N SER A 629 -1.87 23.69 -10.54
CA SER A 629 -1.52 22.66 -9.57
C SER A 629 -1.92 21.28 -10.07
N VAL A 630 -1.00 20.32 -10.00
CA VAL A 630 -1.21 18.92 -10.39
C VAL A 630 -0.87 18.01 -9.22
N GLN A 631 -1.77 17.06 -8.94
CA GLN A 631 -1.58 15.98 -7.99
C GLN A 631 -1.69 14.64 -8.73
N HIS A 632 -0.79 13.71 -8.41
CA HIS A 632 -0.84 12.34 -8.91
C HIS A 632 -1.09 11.37 -7.76
N THR A 633 -1.93 10.37 -7.99
CA THR A 633 -2.16 9.27 -7.04
C THR A 633 -1.93 7.96 -7.78
N PHE A 634 -1.08 7.08 -7.24
CA PHE A 634 -0.82 5.78 -7.83
C PHE A 634 -2.03 4.84 -7.65
N LEU A 635 -2.35 4.05 -8.67
CA LEU A 635 -3.42 3.05 -8.61
C LEU A 635 -2.87 1.68 -8.25
N GLU A 636 -3.28 1.15 -7.10
CA GLU A 636 -3.01 -0.23 -6.70
C GLU A 636 -4.07 -1.19 -7.26
N PHE A 637 -3.64 -2.20 -8.02
CA PHE A 637 -4.54 -3.16 -8.66
C PHE A 637 -5.22 -4.14 -7.69
N SER A 638 -4.75 -4.26 -6.45
CA SER A 638 -5.34 -5.13 -5.43
C SER A 638 -6.81 -4.81 -5.12
N ARG A 639 -7.28 -3.63 -5.53
CA ARG A 639 -8.63 -3.10 -5.26
C ARG A 639 -9.58 -3.23 -6.44
N PHE A 640 -9.12 -3.82 -7.53
CA PHE A 640 -9.89 -3.99 -8.75
C PHE A 640 -10.31 -5.45 -8.90
N GLU A 641 -11.60 -5.67 -9.11
CA GLU A 641 -12.16 -6.98 -9.38
C GLU A 641 -12.25 -7.20 -10.89
N GLY A 642 -11.94 -8.41 -11.36
CA GLY A 642 -12.00 -8.77 -12.77
C GLY A 642 -10.88 -9.68 -13.22
N ASN A 643 -10.62 -9.70 -14.52
CA ASN A 643 -9.52 -10.44 -15.15
C ASN A 643 -8.61 -9.47 -15.92
N ASP A 644 -7.51 -9.98 -16.51
CA ASP A 644 -6.55 -9.15 -17.25
C ASP A 644 -7.14 -8.44 -18.49
N GLU A 645 -8.32 -8.85 -18.96
CA GLU A 645 -9.00 -8.20 -20.09
C GLU A 645 -9.89 -7.03 -19.63
N VAL A 646 -10.61 -7.19 -18.53
CA VAL A 646 -11.48 -6.16 -17.95
C VAL A 646 -11.41 -6.20 -16.43
N MET A 647 -11.05 -5.07 -15.83
CA MET A 647 -11.05 -4.87 -14.39
C MET A 647 -11.88 -3.64 -14.04
N SER A 648 -12.60 -3.70 -12.92
CA SER A 648 -13.34 -2.55 -12.42
C SER A 648 -13.23 -2.43 -10.91
N GLY A 649 -13.22 -1.20 -10.41
CA GLY A 649 -13.07 -0.92 -9.00
C GLY A 649 -13.57 0.48 -8.66
N SER A 650 -13.83 0.70 -7.37
CA SER A 650 -14.13 2.03 -6.85
C SER A 650 -13.03 2.44 -5.87
N MET A 651 -12.65 3.72 -5.88
CA MET A 651 -11.67 4.26 -4.94
C MET A 651 -12.03 5.68 -4.52
N VAL A 652 -11.68 6.04 -3.28
CA VAL A 652 -11.77 7.43 -2.81
C VAL A 652 -10.38 8.03 -2.81
N VAL A 653 -10.15 9.02 -3.67
CA VAL A 653 -8.86 9.70 -3.76
C VAL A 653 -8.92 11.08 -3.10
N PRO A 654 -8.07 11.37 -2.12
CA PRO A 654 -8.04 12.66 -1.45
C PRO A 654 -7.38 13.72 -2.33
N LEU A 655 -8.03 14.87 -2.47
CA LEU A 655 -7.44 16.09 -2.97
C LEU A 655 -6.92 16.90 -1.77
N TYR A 656 -5.59 16.99 -1.61
CA TYR A 656 -4.99 17.55 -0.40
C TYR A 656 -5.01 19.08 -0.35
N ALA A 657 -4.77 19.73 -1.49
CA ALA A 657 -4.65 21.19 -1.59
C ALA A 657 -5.91 21.78 -2.23
N THR A 658 -6.98 21.91 -1.45
CA THR A 658 -8.19 22.58 -1.92
C THR A 658 -7.98 24.10 -1.96
N PRO A 659 -8.39 24.79 -3.04
CA PRO A 659 -8.25 26.23 -3.15
C PRO A 659 -9.14 26.95 -2.12
N LYS A 660 -8.78 28.18 -1.74
CA LYS A 660 -9.61 29.01 -0.86
C LYS A 660 -10.60 29.84 -1.68
N THR A 661 -11.52 29.18 -2.39
CA THR A 661 -12.49 29.82 -3.29
C THR A 661 -13.93 29.35 -3.04
N CYS A 662 -14.94 30.12 -3.44
CA CYS A 662 -16.33 29.69 -3.25
C CYS A 662 -16.70 28.44 -4.06
N SER A 663 -16.01 28.20 -5.17
CA SER A 663 -16.15 27.02 -6.02
C SER A 663 -14.87 26.82 -6.84
N PHE A 664 -14.67 25.61 -7.34
CA PHE A 664 -13.63 25.30 -8.33
C PHE A 664 -14.00 24.06 -9.14
N VAL A 665 -13.31 23.88 -10.28
CA VAL A 665 -13.42 22.67 -11.10
C VAL A 665 -12.09 21.92 -11.02
N LEU A 666 -12.17 20.65 -10.63
CA LEU A 666 -11.06 19.72 -10.65
C LEU A 666 -11.11 18.92 -11.95
N ARG A 667 -10.03 18.96 -12.73
CA ARG A 667 -9.90 18.11 -13.92
C ARG A 667 -9.19 16.82 -13.56
N VAL A 668 -9.78 15.69 -13.92
CA VAL A 668 -9.28 14.36 -13.56
C VAL A 668 -9.14 13.48 -14.78
N CYS A 669 -8.01 12.80 -14.93
CA CYS A 669 -7.84 11.76 -15.93
C CYS A 669 -6.93 10.63 -15.42
N LEU A 670 -7.06 9.46 -16.03
CA LEU A 670 -6.14 8.34 -15.82
C LEU A 670 -5.00 8.43 -16.82
N VAL A 671 -3.78 8.29 -16.31
CA VAL A 671 -2.57 8.25 -17.12
C VAL A 671 -1.74 7.01 -16.79
N MET A 672 -1.06 6.49 -17.80
CA MET A 672 -0.15 5.37 -17.68
C MET A 672 1.28 5.85 -17.88
N GLU A 673 2.18 5.41 -17.00
CA GLU A 673 3.60 5.69 -17.12
C GLU A 673 4.22 4.87 -18.24
N CYS A 674 4.98 5.54 -19.10
CA CYS A 674 5.66 4.93 -20.24
C CYS A 674 7.14 4.76 -19.88
N PRO A 675 7.63 3.52 -19.68
CA PRO A 675 9.02 3.29 -19.31
C PRO A 675 9.95 3.97 -20.30
N SER A 676 10.71 4.96 -19.82
CA SER A 676 11.84 5.50 -20.55
C SER A 676 13.06 4.64 -20.21
N ALA A 677 13.90 4.36 -21.19
CA ALA A 677 15.02 3.43 -21.02
C ALA A 677 16.17 3.99 -20.16
N GLY A 678 15.88 4.37 -18.92
CA GLY A 678 16.84 4.95 -17.98
C GLY A 678 17.23 6.40 -18.28
N ILE A 679 16.59 7.07 -19.23
CA ILE A 679 16.87 8.47 -19.58
C ILE A 679 15.84 9.37 -18.89
N SER A 680 15.95 9.48 -17.57
CA SER A 680 15.06 10.28 -16.75
C SER A 680 15.19 11.78 -17.10
N THR A 681 14.08 12.44 -17.40
CA THR A 681 14.01 13.90 -17.56
C THR A 681 13.72 14.63 -16.24
N HIS A 682 14.17 14.07 -15.10
CA HIS A 682 13.80 14.56 -13.76
C HIS A 682 13.87 16.09 -13.66
N GLN A 683 12.69 16.72 -13.52
CA GLN A 683 12.54 17.85 -12.62
C GLN A 683 12.15 17.25 -11.28
N GLY A 684 13.08 17.29 -10.32
CA GLY A 684 12.85 16.79 -8.97
C GLY A 684 11.74 17.58 -8.27
N GLY A 685 10.89 16.84 -7.55
CA GLY A 685 9.91 17.39 -6.63
C GLY A 685 8.49 16.90 -6.92
N HIS A 686 7.88 16.28 -5.90
CA HIS A 686 6.48 15.85 -5.79
C HIS A 686 6.17 14.44 -6.37
N GLY A 687 5.55 13.59 -5.55
CA GLY A 687 5.39 12.14 -5.75
C GLY A 687 4.46 11.72 -6.88
N GLY A 688 4.87 11.96 -8.12
CA GLY A 688 4.18 11.55 -9.34
C GLY A 688 4.97 10.59 -10.23
N PRO A 689 4.51 10.38 -11.48
CA PRO A 689 5.19 9.54 -12.47
C PRO A 689 6.65 9.96 -12.65
N SER A 690 7.56 8.98 -12.69
CA SER A 690 8.99 9.19 -12.87
C SER A 690 9.35 9.42 -14.33
N ASP A 691 8.58 8.82 -15.24
CA ASP A 691 8.71 8.94 -16.68
C ASP A 691 7.57 9.73 -17.34
N CYS A 692 7.72 9.94 -18.65
CA CYS A 692 6.65 10.43 -19.52
C CYS A 692 5.40 9.55 -19.40
N VAL A 693 4.21 10.15 -19.50
CA VAL A 693 2.95 9.40 -19.41
C VAL A 693 2.11 9.51 -20.68
N VAL A 694 1.12 8.64 -20.77
CA VAL A 694 0.06 8.65 -21.79
C VAL A 694 -1.31 8.65 -21.12
N GLN A 695 -2.23 9.47 -21.60
CA GLN A 695 -3.60 9.54 -21.07
C GLN A 695 -4.43 8.36 -21.59
N LEU A 696 -5.12 7.65 -20.69
CA LEU A 696 -5.93 6.47 -21.01
C LEU A 696 -7.44 6.71 -20.97
N SER A 697 -7.90 7.70 -20.19
CA SER A 697 -9.31 8.08 -20.09
C SER A 697 -9.56 9.47 -20.65
N ASP A 698 -10.81 9.77 -20.96
CA ASP A 698 -11.23 11.16 -21.17
C ASP A 698 -10.98 12.00 -19.90
N GLU A 699 -10.80 13.31 -20.09
CA GLU A 699 -10.67 14.25 -19.00
C GLU A 699 -12.06 14.56 -18.42
N LEU A 700 -12.23 14.29 -17.12
CA LEU A 700 -13.46 14.47 -16.39
C LEU A 700 -13.39 15.74 -15.53
N ASN A 701 -14.41 16.59 -15.62
CA ASN A 701 -14.57 17.75 -14.74
C ASN A 701 -15.36 17.35 -13.49
N VAL A 702 -14.79 17.59 -12.32
CA VAL A 702 -15.43 17.41 -11.02
C VAL A 702 -15.68 18.79 -10.40
N TYR A 703 -16.93 19.09 -10.09
CA TYR A 703 -17.37 20.40 -9.64
C TYR A 703 -17.47 20.46 -8.12
N PHE A 704 -16.89 21.50 -7.52
CA PHE A 704 -16.89 21.71 -6.07
C PHE A 704 -17.49 23.06 -5.69
N VAL A 705 -18.21 23.10 -4.56
CA VAL A 705 -18.73 24.32 -3.92
C VAL A 705 -18.36 24.35 -2.45
N SER A 706 -17.95 25.52 -1.95
CA SER A 706 -17.60 25.68 -0.54
C SER A 706 -18.85 25.49 0.31
N ALA A 707 -18.79 24.58 1.29
CA ALA A 707 -19.70 24.60 2.42
C ALA A 707 -19.42 25.89 3.20
N SER A 708 -20.32 26.86 3.13
CA SER A 708 -20.19 28.10 3.89
C SER A 708 -20.26 27.77 5.37
N GLN A 709 -19.23 28.14 6.14
CA GLN A 709 -19.39 28.31 7.59
C GLN A 709 -20.37 29.47 7.78
N TRP A 710 -21.61 29.15 8.15
CA TRP A 710 -22.48 30.10 8.84
C TRP A 710 -22.20 30.00 10.33
#